data_AF-A0A9P6U4R5-F1
#
_entry.id   AF-A0A9P6U4R5-F1
#
_cell.length_a   1.000
_cell.length_b   1.000
_cell.length_c   1.000
_cell.angle_alpha   90.00
_cell.angle_beta   90.00
_cell.angle_gamma   90.00
#
_symmetry.space_group_name_H-M   'P 1'
#
loop_
_entity.id
_entity.type
_entity.pdbx_description
1 polymer ?
#
loop_
_entity_poly.entity_id
_entity_poly.type
_entity_poly.pdbx_seq_one_letter_code
_entity_poly.pdbx_strand_id
1 'polypeptide(L)'
;MDEYGPYFIQSLALTFERGSNITIDFMTRSGMCMGKCPQDELDLYTANYLPKLQWYNANKNNPPPPRPVPTTPTTPVPPTAAVDPAAVDPAYPFQPNGPCVASCKNEIGKSLFPNYSEDPKSPYFFDAFMGKVGMCMSQCPKAEQDLYTQQWPTQREWYEKNKPVTTTTTTTTTPVPTTAAVDPAYPFQPNGPCVAGCKNEIGKSLFPNYSEDPKSPYFFESLSYGFARGTPNFSAFMGKVGMCMTKCPKAEQDLYTQQWPAQREWYEKNKPATTATTTVAPVTTTTAPPVTPTGRPVNPPPGGWVFPFQPNGACVAGCNNEVGKSVFPNYTEDPKSIWFIESLSLYYERGTPRTIDFMTKNGMCMGKCPMPELDLYTQQYSGKLEWYNKNKGGSGVQPTTKPPVPTGPVPTGPVKPPPGGYVYPFKPNGACVAGCTNQVGKSMFPNYSEDPKSPYFIQSLSYTFDRGSPKTSEFMTKAGMCMGRCPMDEQLLYTEQYPAQLEWYNKNKGGNGGDGGVRPTATDPNTPRPTGGPGTGPGTGPVTPPPGGFDYPFKPNGACVAGCTNQVGKAMFPNYSEDPKSPYFIQSLSYTFDRGSPKTSEFMTKAGMCMSRCPQDEQILYTEQYPAQLAWYEANKNSGGNPGGNPGGNPGGNPGGNPGGNPGGNPGGDPTTGPVTPPAGGFDYPFLPNGACVAGCTNEAGKAMFPEYSEDPKSPYFMQSLSYSFESGSPKTQEFMTKAGMCMGKCPLAELELYTNQFPAQKEWYLKTKATLGNNSTTGNPSGTPTGIKPTPSIDLTGAASQVSQGFMITIMTVLCASALAFI
;
A
#
# COMPACT_ATOMS: atom_id res chain seq x y z
N MET A 1 1.85 -26.68 19.64
CA MET A 1 3.13 -27.21 20.18
C MET A 1 2.87 -28.63 20.63
N ASP A 2 3.79 -29.57 20.40
CA ASP A 2 3.70 -30.93 20.98
C ASP A 2 4.34 -30.90 22.39
N GLU A 3 3.57 -31.28 23.42
CA GLU A 3 4.00 -31.27 24.82
C GLU A 3 5.03 -32.37 25.17
N TYR A 4 5.12 -33.41 24.32
CA TYR A 4 6.14 -34.47 24.37
C TYR A 4 7.20 -34.30 23.28
N GLY A 5 7.31 -33.10 22.69
CA GLY A 5 8.36 -32.75 21.74
C GLY A 5 9.62 -32.25 22.46
N PRO A 6 10.85 -32.59 22.00
CA PRO A 6 12.09 -32.14 22.63
C PRO A 6 12.23 -30.60 22.65
N TYR A 7 11.54 -29.91 21.73
CA TYR A 7 11.53 -28.45 21.61
C TYR A 7 10.41 -27.77 22.42
N PHE A 8 9.62 -28.49 23.24
CA PHE A 8 8.47 -27.92 23.94
C PHE A 8 8.85 -26.77 24.89
N ILE A 9 9.78 -27.03 25.81
CA ILE A 9 10.27 -26.02 26.77
C ILE A 9 10.93 -24.84 26.04
N GLN A 10 11.66 -25.07 24.96
CA GLN A 10 12.27 -24.01 24.14
C GLN A 10 11.21 -23.15 23.42
N SER A 11 10.13 -23.76 22.95
CA SER A 11 9.00 -23.06 22.31
C SER A 11 8.24 -22.17 23.31
N LEU A 12 8.12 -22.62 24.56
CA LEU A 12 7.57 -21.82 25.66
C LEU A 12 8.54 -20.71 26.11
N ALA A 13 9.86 -20.96 26.09
CA ALA A 13 10.87 -19.93 26.37
C ALA A 13 10.74 -18.74 25.40
N LEU A 14 10.59 -18.99 24.10
CA LEU A 14 10.31 -17.96 23.09
C LEU A 14 8.99 -17.19 23.33
N THR A 15 8.07 -17.73 24.11
CA THR A 15 6.78 -17.10 24.44
C THR A 15 6.83 -16.28 25.75
N PHE A 16 7.73 -16.65 26.68
CA PHE A 16 7.73 -16.14 28.06
C PHE A 16 9.01 -15.43 28.50
N GLU A 17 10.18 -15.76 27.95
CA GLU A 17 11.47 -15.17 28.36
C GLU A 17 11.83 -13.91 27.55
N ARG A 18 11.31 -12.77 28.01
CA ARG A 18 11.54 -11.46 27.36
C ARG A 18 13.02 -11.07 27.39
N GLY A 19 13.51 -10.54 26.26
CA GLY A 19 14.80 -9.83 26.18
C GLY A 19 15.71 -10.29 25.04
N SER A 20 15.56 -11.50 24.51
CA SER A 20 16.34 -11.93 23.34
C SER A 20 15.71 -11.46 22.02
N ASN A 21 16.54 -11.16 21.02
CA ASN A 21 16.08 -10.78 19.68
C ASN A 21 15.16 -11.85 19.06
N ILE A 22 15.40 -13.13 19.35
CA ILE A 22 14.58 -14.25 18.86
C ILE A 22 13.19 -14.24 19.53
N THR A 23 13.11 -13.96 20.83
CA THR A 23 11.83 -13.80 21.55
C THR A 23 11.07 -12.57 21.03
N ILE A 24 11.77 -11.47 20.74
CA ILE A 24 11.15 -10.24 20.21
C ILE A 24 10.58 -10.49 18.81
N ASP A 25 11.32 -11.14 17.91
CA ASP A 25 10.84 -11.50 16.58
C ASP A 25 9.66 -12.50 16.66
N PHE A 26 9.79 -13.56 17.46
CA PHE A 26 8.73 -14.55 17.68
C PHE A 26 7.44 -13.92 18.22
N MET A 27 7.52 -13.07 19.25
CA MET A 27 6.37 -12.40 19.85
C MET A 27 5.77 -11.32 18.93
N THR A 28 6.59 -10.66 18.11
CA THR A 28 6.10 -9.69 17.11
C THR A 28 5.32 -10.41 16.00
N ARG A 29 5.86 -11.50 15.46
CA ARG A 29 5.16 -12.33 14.45
C ARG A 29 3.91 -12.98 15.02
N SER A 30 4.01 -13.55 16.22
CA SER A 30 2.86 -14.16 16.92
C SER A 30 1.78 -13.12 17.23
N GLY A 31 2.15 -11.90 17.62
CA GLY A 31 1.20 -10.79 17.83
C GLY A 31 0.46 -10.40 16.54
N MET A 32 1.17 -10.32 15.41
CA MET A 32 0.54 -10.07 14.09
C MET A 32 -0.37 -11.21 13.60
N CYS A 33 -0.19 -12.43 14.13
CA CYS A 33 -1.12 -13.55 13.93
C CYS A 33 -2.31 -13.50 14.89
N MET A 34 -2.08 -13.28 16.20
CA MET A 34 -3.13 -13.21 17.22
C MET A 34 -4.09 -12.03 16.97
N GLY A 35 -3.60 -10.89 16.45
CA GLY A 35 -4.44 -9.78 16.00
C GLY A 35 -5.33 -10.08 14.78
N LYS A 36 -5.37 -11.33 14.30
CA LYS A 36 -6.27 -11.84 13.25
C LYS A 36 -7.13 -13.03 13.71
N CYS A 37 -6.98 -13.46 14.96
CA CYS A 37 -7.85 -14.47 15.56
C CYS A 37 -9.24 -13.86 15.89
N PRO A 38 -10.30 -14.68 15.92
CA PRO A 38 -11.56 -14.34 16.59
C PRO A 38 -11.34 -13.90 18.05
N GLN A 39 -12.21 -13.03 18.56
CA GLN A 39 -12.07 -12.46 19.91
C GLN A 39 -12.14 -13.54 21.01
N ASP A 40 -12.94 -14.58 20.81
CA ASP A 40 -13.07 -15.72 21.72
C ASP A 40 -11.79 -16.58 21.78
N GLU A 41 -11.03 -16.71 20.68
CA GLU A 41 -9.69 -17.31 20.70
C GLU A 41 -8.67 -16.44 21.45
N LEU A 42 -8.74 -15.11 21.28
CA LEU A 42 -7.91 -14.14 22.00
C LEU A 42 -8.19 -14.13 23.51
N ASP A 43 -9.46 -14.22 23.89
CA ASP A 43 -9.90 -14.29 25.29
C ASP A 43 -9.47 -15.63 25.92
N LEU A 44 -9.63 -16.74 25.19
CA LEU A 44 -9.15 -18.06 25.61
C LEU A 44 -7.62 -18.11 25.74
N TYR A 45 -6.87 -17.48 24.82
CA TYR A 45 -5.41 -17.34 24.92
C TYR A 45 -5.03 -16.54 26.17
N THR A 46 -5.67 -15.39 26.39
CA THR A 46 -5.43 -14.49 27.53
C THR A 46 -5.70 -15.20 28.87
N ALA A 47 -6.84 -15.89 29.00
CA ALA A 47 -7.18 -16.67 30.18
C ALA A 47 -6.17 -17.80 30.48
N ASN A 48 -5.62 -18.43 29.43
CA ASN A 48 -4.61 -19.48 29.55
C ASN A 48 -3.16 -18.97 29.70
N TYR A 49 -2.89 -17.67 29.49
CA TYR A 49 -1.53 -17.13 29.51
C TYR A 49 -0.86 -17.25 30.88
N LEU A 50 -1.55 -16.81 31.94
CA LEU A 50 -0.99 -16.80 33.30
C LEU A 50 -0.75 -18.21 33.87
N PRO A 51 -1.67 -19.19 33.75
CA PRO A 51 -1.39 -20.58 34.15
C PRO A 51 -0.22 -21.21 33.38
N LYS A 52 -0.11 -20.96 32.07
CA LYS A 52 1.01 -21.50 31.26
C LYS A 52 2.35 -20.85 31.62
N LEU A 53 2.38 -19.55 31.93
CA LEU A 53 3.56 -18.86 32.43
C LEU A 53 4.00 -19.39 33.81
N GLN A 54 3.04 -19.67 34.71
CA GLN A 54 3.32 -20.29 36.02
C GLN A 54 3.88 -21.70 35.87
N TRP A 55 3.25 -22.54 35.04
CA TRP A 55 3.74 -23.90 34.73
C TRP A 55 5.14 -23.87 34.12
N TYR A 56 5.39 -22.97 33.16
CA TYR A 56 6.69 -22.82 32.51
C TYR A 56 7.78 -22.43 33.51
N ASN A 57 7.54 -21.41 34.36
CA ASN A 57 8.53 -21.00 35.36
C ASN A 57 8.85 -22.10 36.38
N ALA A 58 7.90 -22.98 36.69
CA ALA A 58 8.12 -24.14 37.55
C ALA A 58 8.85 -25.32 36.86
N ASN A 59 8.81 -25.41 35.53
CA ASN A 59 9.29 -26.58 34.78
C ASN A 59 10.42 -26.33 33.77
N LYS A 60 10.82 -25.08 33.51
CA LYS A 60 11.80 -24.76 32.46
C LYS A 60 13.21 -25.34 32.66
N ASN A 61 13.52 -25.81 33.87
CA ASN A 61 14.78 -26.50 34.20
C ASN A 61 14.63 -28.03 34.24
N ASN A 62 13.41 -28.56 34.07
CA ASN A 62 13.13 -30.00 34.11
C ASN A 62 13.21 -30.58 32.68
N PRO A 63 13.66 -31.85 32.50
CA PRO A 63 13.54 -32.52 31.21
C PRO A 63 12.05 -32.69 30.83
N PRO A 64 11.71 -32.68 29.53
CA PRO A 64 10.33 -32.96 29.09
C PRO A 64 9.81 -34.31 29.61
N PRO A 65 8.52 -34.42 29.96
CA PRO A 65 7.95 -35.69 30.41
C PRO A 65 8.07 -36.74 29.30
N PRO A 66 8.48 -37.99 29.61
CA PRO A 66 8.57 -39.04 28.60
C PRO A 66 7.20 -39.31 28.00
N ARG A 67 7.12 -39.39 26.66
CA ARG A 67 5.88 -39.68 25.95
C ARG A 67 5.29 -41.02 26.45
N PRO A 68 4.00 -41.09 26.82
CA PRO A 68 3.37 -42.34 27.20
C PRO A 68 3.53 -43.40 26.10
N VAL A 69 4.15 -44.53 26.44
CA VAL A 69 4.46 -45.60 25.49
C VAL A 69 3.19 -46.46 25.26
N PRO A 70 2.67 -46.58 24.02
CA PRO A 70 1.55 -47.46 23.75
C PRO A 70 1.95 -48.93 23.90
N THR A 71 1.37 -49.65 24.85
CA THR A 71 1.68 -51.05 25.11
C THR A 71 0.95 -51.98 24.14
N THR A 72 1.63 -52.41 23.08
CA THR A 72 1.12 -53.42 22.13
C THR A 72 2.23 -54.44 21.79
N PRO A 73 1.96 -55.76 21.67
CA PRO A 73 3.02 -56.77 21.69
C PRO A 73 3.85 -56.88 20.40
N THR A 74 5.12 -57.30 20.53
CA THR A 74 6.04 -57.59 19.43
C THR A 74 6.03 -59.05 18.99
N THR A 75 6.17 -59.29 17.69
CA THR A 75 6.59 -60.58 17.09
C THR A 75 7.87 -60.37 16.27
N PRO A 76 8.82 -61.33 16.27
CA PRO A 76 10.16 -61.12 15.72
C PRO A 76 10.28 -61.38 14.21
N VAL A 77 11.25 -60.72 13.57
CA VAL A 77 11.64 -60.91 12.15
C VAL A 77 13.03 -61.56 12.09
N PRO A 78 13.26 -62.61 11.27
CA PRO A 78 14.57 -63.26 11.15
C PRO A 78 15.57 -62.47 10.27
N PRO A 79 16.89 -62.74 10.39
CA PRO A 79 17.93 -61.92 9.77
C PRO A 79 18.19 -62.22 8.28
N THR A 80 18.55 -61.18 7.52
CA THR A 80 18.96 -61.26 6.11
C THR A 80 20.43 -61.66 5.98
N ALA A 81 20.77 -62.52 5.02
CA ALA A 81 22.15 -62.91 4.71
C ALA A 81 22.87 -61.88 3.81
N ALA A 82 24.22 -61.90 3.85
CA ALA A 82 25.07 -61.04 3.01
C ALA A 82 25.22 -61.57 1.57
N VAL A 83 25.57 -60.69 0.64
CA VAL A 83 25.82 -60.99 -0.78
C VAL A 83 27.12 -60.32 -1.25
N ASP A 84 27.85 -61.00 -2.13
CA ASP A 84 29.22 -60.72 -2.60
C ASP A 84 29.24 -59.82 -3.86
N PRO A 85 30.06 -58.74 -3.95
CA PRO A 85 29.90 -57.73 -5.00
C PRO A 85 30.77 -57.98 -6.24
N ALA A 86 30.35 -58.88 -7.14
CA ALA A 86 31.09 -59.18 -8.38
C ALA A 86 30.22 -59.54 -9.61
N ALA A 87 29.29 -58.67 -10.01
CA ALA A 87 28.62 -58.76 -11.32
C ALA A 87 28.23 -57.37 -11.88
N VAL A 88 28.84 -56.95 -12.98
CA VAL A 88 28.38 -55.77 -13.74
C VAL A 88 27.18 -56.19 -14.59
N ASP A 89 26.04 -55.52 -14.40
CA ASP A 89 24.85 -55.73 -15.23
C ASP A 89 25.08 -55.14 -16.64
N PRO A 90 24.97 -55.95 -17.73
CA PRO A 90 25.23 -55.48 -19.08
C PRO A 90 24.20 -54.46 -19.62
N ALA A 91 23.17 -54.09 -18.86
CA ALA A 91 22.10 -53.19 -19.28
C ALA A 91 22.33 -51.68 -18.99
N TYR A 92 23.42 -51.28 -18.31
CA TYR A 92 23.70 -49.86 -18.00
C TYR A 92 24.69 -49.25 -19.03
N PRO A 93 24.23 -48.41 -19.99
CA PRO A 93 25.01 -48.04 -21.18
C PRO A 93 25.96 -46.85 -21.00
N PHE A 94 26.15 -46.38 -19.76
CA PHE A 94 26.86 -45.14 -19.45
C PHE A 94 28.29 -45.42 -18.97
N GLN A 95 29.25 -44.60 -19.40
CA GLN A 95 30.61 -44.69 -18.84
C GLN A 95 30.58 -44.29 -17.36
N PRO A 96 31.39 -44.93 -16.49
CA PRO A 96 31.51 -44.50 -15.10
C PRO A 96 31.83 -43.01 -15.00
N ASN A 97 31.18 -42.33 -14.05
CA ASN A 97 31.62 -40.99 -13.67
C ASN A 97 33.04 -41.06 -13.09
N GLY A 98 33.79 -39.95 -13.20
CA GLY A 98 35.10 -39.87 -12.56
C GLY A 98 35.02 -39.96 -11.03
N PRO A 99 36.15 -40.26 -10.36
CA PRO A 99 36.17 -40.58 -8.94
C PRO A 99 35.70 -39.44 -8.04
N CYS A 100 35.91 -38.17 -8.42
CA CYS A 100 35.38 -37.05 -7.65
C CYS A 100 33.86 -36.97 -7.77
N VAL A 101 33.32 -37.06 -8.99
CA VAL A 101 31.86 -37.04 -9.21
C VAL A 101 31.16 -38.22 -8.53
N ALA A 102 31.76 -39.42 -8.55
CA ALA A 102 31.25 -40.59 -7.84
C ALA A 102 31.22 -40.36 -6.31
N SER A 103 32.33 -39.90 -5.71
CA SER A 103 32.39 -39.58 -4.28
C SER A 103 31.36 -38.52 -3.89
N CYS A 104 31.25 -37.46 -4.71
CA CYS A 104 30.33 -36.35 -4.55
C CYS A 104 28.85 -36.81 -4.53
N LYS A 105 28.46 -37.66 -5.48
CA LYS A 105 27.12 -38.28 -5.51
C LYS A 105 26.87 -39.16 -4.27
N ASN A 106 27.87 -39.94 -3.86
CA ASN A 106 27.78 -40.89 -2.76
C ASN A 106 27.60 -40.20 -1.39
N GLU A 107 28.36 -39.14 -1.12
CA GLU A 107 28.22 -38.32 0.09
C GLU A 107 26.87 -37.61 0.15
N ILE A 108 26.46 -36.93 -0.94
CA ILE A 108 25.20 -36.18 -0.97
C ILE A 108 24.01 -37.14 -0.88
N GLY A 109 24.03 -38.26 -1.60
CA GLY A 109 23.02 -39.29 -1.53
C GLY A 109 22.86 -39.85 -0.11
N LYS A 110 23.97 -40.21 0.56
CA LYS A 110 23.95 -40.66 1.96
C LYS A 110 23.50 -39.58 2.95
N SER A 111 23.76 -38.30 2.67
CA SER A 111 23.28 -37.16 3.49
C SER A 111 21.75 -36.94 3.41
N LEU A 112 21.07 -37.59 2.46
CA LEU A 112 19.63 -37.48 2.24
C LEU A 112 18.91 -38.82 2.52
N PHE A 113 19.53 -39.94 2.16
CA PHE A 113 19.03 -41.29 2.37
C PHE A 113 20.16 -42.17 2.94
N PRO A 114 20.09 -42.61 4.22
CA PRO A 114 21.16 -43.43 4.82
C PRO A 114 21.48 -44.74 4.06
N ASN A 115 20.52 -45.24 3.28
CA ASN A 115 20.63 -46.44 2.45
C ASN A 115 20.96 -46.13 0.97
N TYR A 116 21.49 -44.95 0.66
CA TYR A 116 21.89 -44.59 -0.71
C TYR A 116 23.04 -45.47 -1.22
N SER A 117 22.93 -45.86 -2.48
CA SER A 117 23.93 -46.62 -3.24
C SER A 117 23.97 -46.09 -4.67
N GLU A 118 25.14 -46.17 -5.30
CA GLU A 118 25.31 -45.87 -6.73
C GLU A 118 24.94 -47.05 -7.65
N ASP A 119 24.44 -48.17 -7.10
CA ASP A 119 23.77 -49.22 -7.88
C ASP A 119 22.55 -48.62 -8.63
N PRO A 120 22.47 -48.70 -9.97
CA PRO A 120 21.33 -48.23 -10.73
C PRO A 120 19.98 -48.88 -10.38
N LYS A 121 19.99 -50.01 -9.65
CA LYS A 121 18.80 -50.71 -9.12
C LYS A 121 18.34 -50.17 -7.76
N SER A 122 19.13 -49.29 -7.13
CA SER A 122 18.75 -48.62 -5.89
C SER A 122 17.51 -47.73 -6.11
N PRO A 123 16.44 -47.88 -5.31
CA PRO A 123 15.26 -47.00 -5.44
C PRO A 123 15.59 -45.53 -5.12
N TYR A 124 16.70 -45.26 -4.44
CA TYR A 124 17.15 -43.92 -4.06
C TYR A 124 18.13 -43.29 -5.07
N PHE A 125 18.37 -43.91 -6.24
CA PHE A 125 19.44 -43.52 -7.18
C PHE A 125 19.27 -42.11 -7.79
N PHE A 126 18.05 -41.56 -7.87
CA PHE A 126 17.77 -40.25 -8.49
C PHE A 126 17.08 -39.18 -7.61
N ASP A 127 16.50 -39.54 -6.45
CA ASP A 127 15.73 -38.57 -5.64
C ASP A 127 16.59 -37.50 -4.94
N ALA A 128 17.92 -37.64 -4.95
CA ALA A 128 18.87 -36.77 -4.24
C ALA A 128 19.25 -35.45 -4.96
N PHE A 129 18.87 -35.26 -6.23
CA PHE A 129 19.76 -34.53 -7.17
C PHE A 129 19.58 -33.01 -7.30
N MET A 130 18.39 -32.46 -7.08
CA MET A 130 18.04 -31.10 -7.55
C MET A 130 18.35 -29.95 -6.59
N GLY A 131 19.46 -30.01 -5.83
CA GLY A 131 19.85 -28.88 -4.96
C GLY A 131 21.28 -28.90 -4.40
N LYS A 132 21.70 -29.99 -3.76
CA LYS A 132 23.03 -30.04 -3.10
C LYS A 132 24.20 -30.31 -4.07
N VAL A 133 23.94 -31.00 -5.19
CA VAL A 133 24.97 -31.55 -6.09
C VAL A 133 25.87 -30.46 -6.69
N GLY A 134 25.33 -29.27 -6.99
CA GLY A 134 26.10 -28.17 -7.60
C GLY A 134 27.28 -27.64 -6.77
N MET A 135 27.15 -27.58 -5.43
CA MET A 135 28.20 -27.05 -4.53
C MET A 135 29.42 -27.97 -4.39
N CYS A 136 29.27 -29.24 -4.77
CA CYS A 136 30.29 -30.27 -4.68
C CYS A 136 30.86 -30.61 -6.07
N MET A 137 30.01 -30.65 -7.11
CA MET A 137 30.44 -30.76 -8.51
C MET A 137 31.48 -29.69 -8.91
N SER A 138 31.32 -28.47 -8.40
CA SER A 138 32.25 -27.35 -8.67
C SER A 138 33.68 -27.58 -8.17
N GLN A 139 33.91 -28.56 -7.28
CA GLN A 139 35.23 -28.94 -6.79
C GLN A 139 35.89 -30.05 -7.62
N CYS A 140 35.13 -30.74 -8.48
CA CYS A 140 35.65 -31.84 -9.31
C CYS A 140 36.38 -31.35 -10.56
N PRO A 141 37.31 -32.15 -11.12
CA PRO A 141 38.01 -31.80 -12.36
C PRO A 141 37.02 -31.52 -13.49
N LYS A 142 37.29 -30.49 -14.29
CA LYS A 142 36.36 -30.01 -15.34
C LYS A 142 35.95 -31.12 -16.33
N ALA A 143 36.86 -32.02 -16.68
CA ALA A 143 36.55 -33.18 -17.52
C ALA A 143 35.51 -34.14 -16.90
N GLU A 144 35.50 -34.31 -15.58
CA GLU A 144 34.46 -35.11 -14.89
C GLU A 144 33.12 -34.37 -14.86
N GLN A 145 33.14 -33.05 -14.61
CA GLN A 145 31.93 -32.21 -14.67
C GLN A 145 31.29 -32.25 -16.06
N ASP A 146 32.09 -32.17 -17.12
CA ASP A 146 31.62 -32.16 -18.50
C ASP A 146 31.11 -33.54 -18.94
N LEU A 147 31.78 -34.63 -18.56
CA LEU A 147 31.30 -36.00 -18.78
C LEU A 147 29.95 -36.24 -18.08
N TYR A 148 29.83 -35.83 -16.82
CA TYR A 148 28.57 -35.90 -16.08
C TYR A 148 27.46 -35.07 -16.74
N THR A 149 27.77 -33.82 -17.12
CA THR A 149 26.81 -32.91 -17.77
C THR A 149 26.33 -33.45 -19.13
N GLN A 150 27.23 -34.06 -19.90
CA GLN A 150 26.92 -34.70 -21.18
C GLN A 150 26.02 -35.94 -21.02
N GLN A 151 26.24 -36.75 -19.98
CA GLN A 151 25.48 -37.97 -19.74
C GLN A 151 24.18 -37.76 -18.96
N TRP A 152 24.05 -36.68 -18.19
CA TRP A 152 22.91 -36.47 -17.28
C TRP A 152 21.52 -36.57 -17.94
N PRO A 153 21.25 -35.99 -19.13
CA PRO A 153 19.94 -36.08 -19.77
C PRO A 153 19.56 -37.53 -20.12
N THR A 154 20.52 -38.31 -20.63
CA THR A 154 20.29 -39.69 -21.09
C THR A 154 20.32 -40.69 -19.94
N GLN A 155 21.13 -40.47 -18.90
CA GLN A 155 21.06 -41.22 -17.63
C GLN A 155 19.66 -41.07 -17.00
N ARG A 156 19.09 -39.86 -16.99
CA ARG A 156 17.73 -39.60 -16.51
C ARG A 156 16.67 -40.31 -17.37
N GLU A 157 16.74 -40.19 -18.69
CA GLU A 157 15.80 -40.86 -19.60
C GLU A 157 15.83 -42.39 -19.44
N TRP A 158 17.02 -42.97 -19.32
CA TRP A 158 17.19 -44.40 -19.06
C TRP A 158 16.60 -44.80 -17.70
N TYR A 159 16.77 -44.01 -16.65
CA TYR A 159 16.20 -44.32 -15.33
C TYR A 159 14.67 -44.22 -15.34
N GLU A 160 14.09 -43.16 -15.89
CA GLU A 160 12.62 -43.01 -16.00
C GLU A 160 11.98 -44.18 -16.76
N LYS A 161 12.70 -44.77 -17.73
CA LYS A 161 12.30 -45.93 -18.52
C LYS A 161 12.47 -47.29 -17.80
N ASN A 162 13.42 -47.42 -16.87
CA ASN A 162 13.82 -48.71 -16.27
C ASN A 162 13.59 -48.80 -14.74
N LYS A 163 13.16 -47.73 -14.07
CA LYS A 163 12.99 -47.70 -12.60
C LYS A 163 12.00 -48.77 -12.09
N PRO A 164 12.28 -49.48 -10.98
CA PRO A 164 11.40 -50.53 -10.48
C PRO A 164 10.00 -50.01 -10.08
N VAL A 165 8.96 -50.50 -10.76
CA VAL A 165 7.56 -50.23 -10.39
C VAL A 165 7.22 -50.99 -9.11
N THR A 166 7.31 -50.31 -7.98
CA THR A 166 7.08 -50.89 -6.64
C THR A 166 5.59 -51.16 -6.41
N THR A 167 5.14 -52.32 -6.86
CA THR A 167 3.74 -52.77 -6.74
C THR A 167 3.46 -53.25 -5.31
N THR A 168 2.78 -52.42 -4.52
CA THR A 168 2.38 -52.79 -3.15
C THR A 168 1.17 -53.74 -3.19
N THR A 169 1.43 -55.05 -3.07
CA THR A 169 0.39 -56.09 -3.15
C THR A 169 -0.53 -56.08 -1.92
N THR A 170 -1.65 -55.37 -2.02
CA THR A 170 -2.85 -55.65 -1.20
C THR A 170 -3.80 -56.50 -2.03
N THR A 171 -4.23 -57.65 -1.52
CA THR A 171 -4.95 -58.67 -2.30
C THR A 171 -6.39 -58.28 -2.58
N THR A 172 -6.64 -57.57 -3.69
CA THR A 172 -7.98 -57.39 -4.29
C THR A 172 -7.84 -57.33 -5.82
N THR A 173 -8.85 -57.82 -6.55
CA THR A 173 -8.77 -58.11 -7.99
C THR A 173 -8.62 -56.88 -8.87
N THR A 174 -7.74 -56.99 -9.88
CA THR A 174 -7.37 -55.97 -10.86
C THR A 174 -8.52 -55.50 -11.76
N PRO A 175 -8.60 -54.19 -12.06
CA PRO A 175 -9.04 -53.69 -13.35
C PRO A 175 -7.94 -52.94 -14.12
N VAL A 176 -8.10 -52.83 -15.44
CA VAL A 176 -7.17 -52.21 -16.40
C VAL A 176 -6.95 -50.71 -16.10
N PRO A 177 -5.72 -50.16 -16.25
CA PRO A 177 -5.47 -48.71 -16.12
C PRO A 177 -6.26 -47.93 -17.17
N THR A 178 -7.41 -47.41 -16.74
CA THR A 178 -8.28 -46.56 -17.55
C THR A 178 -7.93 -45.11 -17.23
N THR A 179 -7.78 -44.27 -18.26
CA THR A 179 -7.64 -42.81 -18.09
C THR A 179 -8.74 -42.33 -17.14
N ALA A 180 -8.38 -41.57 -16.09
CA ALA A 180 -9.32 -41.18 -15.05
C ALA A 180 -10.55 -40.52 -15.69
N ALA A 181 -11.70 -41.20 -15.58
CA ALA A 181 -12.91 -40.81 -16.28
C ALA A 181 -13.39 -39.46 -15.75
N VAL A 182 -13.19 -38.41 -16.55
CA VAL A 182 -13.66 -37.05 -16.24
C VAL A 182 -15.17 -37.14 -16.07
N ASP A 183 -15.69 -36.68 -14.93
CA ASP A 183 -17.12 -36.76 -14.66
C ASP A 183 -17.88 -35.94 -15.72
N PRO A 184 -18.90 -36.52 -16.41
CA PRO A 184 -19.62 -35.80 -17.45
C PRO A 184 -20.24 -34.47 -16.98
N ALA A 185 -20.46 -34.29 -15.68
CA ALA A 185 -20.87 -33.02 -15.12
C ALA A 185 -19.75 -31.96 -15.14
N TYR A 186 -18.51 -32.31 -14.73
CA TYR A 186 -17.41 -31.37 -14.50
C TYR A 186 -16.19 -31.69 -15.39
N PRO A 187 -16.09 -31.10 -16.60
CA PRO A 187 -15.20 -31.55 -17.68
C PRO A 187 -13.72 -31.10 -17.53
N PHE A 188 -13.19 -31.16 -16.32
CA PHE A 188 -11.89 -30.58 -15.94
C PHE A 188 -10.95 -31.63 -15.39
N GLN A 189 -9.65 -31.49 -15.66
CA GLN A 189 -8.65 -32.39 -15.06
C GLN A 189 -8.51 -32.05 -13.58
N PRO A 190 -8.39 -33.05 -12.67
CA PRO A 190 -8.09 -32.80 -11.27
C PRO A 190 -6.88 -31.87 -11.10
N ASN A 191 -6.98 -30.95 -10.15
CA ASN A 191 -5.81 -30.19 -9.72
C ASN A 191 -4.76 -31.16 -9.13
N GLY A 192 -3.48 -30.84 -9.28
CA GLY A 192 -2.42 -31.63 -8.66
C GLY A 192 -2.55 -31.71 -7.13
N PRO A 193 -1.88 -32.67 -6.48
CA PRO A 193 -2.12 -32.98 -5.06
C PRO A 193 -1.83 -31.81 -4.12
N CYS A 194 -0.85 -30.95 -4.41
CA CYS A 194 -0.60 -29.77 -3.59
C CYS A 194 -1.68 -28.71 -3.79
N VAL A 195 -2.05 -28.41 -5.03
CA VAL A 195 -3.08 -27.40 -5.32
C VAL A 195 -4.46 -27.84 -4.83
N ALA A 196 -4.82 -29.11 -5.00
CA ALA A 196 -6.02 -29.72 -4.44
C ALA A 196 -5.98 -29.70 -2.90
N GLY A 197 -4.82 -29.97 -2.29
CA GLY A 197 -4.59 -29.85 -0.84
C GLY A 197 -4.87 -28.44 -0.34
N CYS A 198 -4.21 -27.43 -0.91
CA CYS A 198 -4.40 -26.01 -0.60
C CYS A 198 -5.86 -25.58 -0.66
N LYS A 199 -6.58 -25.93 -1.74
CA LYS A 199 -7.99 -25.56 -1.91
C LYS A 199 -8.89 -26.26 -0.88
N ASN A 200 -8.65 -27.54 -0.58
CA ASN A 200 -9.41 -28.29 0.42
C ASN A 200 -9.17 -27.79 1.86
N GLU A 201 -7.91 -27.55 2.26
CA GLU A 201 -7.56 -27.05 3.59
C GLU A 201 -8.23 -25.69 3.84
N ILE A 202 -8.04 -24.76 2.90
CA ILE A 202 -8.53 -23.39 3.04
C ILE A 202 -10.04 -23.31 2.84
N GLY A 203 -10.60 -24.09 1.93
CA GLY A 203 -12.04 -24.26 1.76
C GLY A 203 -12.69 -24.74 3.05
N LYS A 204 -12.16 -25.81 3.67
CA LYS A 204 -12.64 -26.31 4.97
C LYS A 204 -12.47 -25.31 6.11
N SER A 205 -11.44 -24.44 6.06
CA SER A 205 -11.27 -23.32 7.00
C SER A 205 -12.30 -22.17 6.87
N LEU A 206 -13.09 -22.16 5.80
CA LEU A 206 -14.12 -21.14 5.51
C LEU A 206 -15.54 -21.74 5.40
N PHE A 207 -15.63 -23.05 5.20
CA PHE A 207 -16.85 -23.83 5.01
C PHE A 207 -16.55 -25.31 5.32
N PRO A 208 -16.91 -25.84 6.50
CA PRO A 208 -16.49 -27.19 6.93
C PRO A 208 -16.87 -28.33 5.96
N ASN A 209 -17.93 -28.14 5.18
CA ASN A 209 -18.42 -29.10 4.19
C ASN A 209 -17.78 -28.94 2.79
N TYR A 210 -16.74 -28.11 2.64
CA TYR A 210 -16.06 -27.86 1.37
C TYR A 210 -15.55 -29.16 0.73
N SER A 211 -15.89 -29.35 -0.55
CA SER A 211 -15.46 -30.50 -1.34
C SER A 211 -15.30 -30.13 -2.82
N GLU A 212 -14.23 -30.64 -3.45
CA GLU A 212 -14.00 -30.53 -4.90
C GLU A 212 -14.61 -31.72 -5.67
N ASP A 213 -15.25 -32.68 -5.00
CA ASP A 213 -15.93 -33.82 -5.64
C ASP A 213 -17.23 -33.34 -6.31
N PRO A 214 -17.38 -33.49 -7.65
CA PRO A 214 -18.60 -33.13 -8.38
C PRO A 214 -19.87 -33.82 -7.86
N LYS A 215 -19.74 -34.92 -7.11
CA LYS A 215 -20.85 -35.69 -6.52
C LYS A 215 -21.23 -35.23 -5.12
N SER A 216 -20.48 -34.29 -4.53
CA SER A 216 -20.83 -33.69 -3.25
C SER A 216 -22.10 -32.84 -3.37
N PRO A 217 -23.08 -32.95 -2.46
CA PRO A 217 -24.20 -32.02 -2.42
C PRO A 217 -23.76 -30.57 -2.17
N TYR A 218 -22.55 -30.38 -1.63
CA TYR A 218 -21.93 -29.08 -1.38
C TYR A 218 -20.98 -28.60 -2.50
N PHE A 219 -20.95 -29.29 -3.65
CA PHE A 219 -19.99 -28.98 -4.73
C PHE A 219 -20.14 -27.53 -5.24
N PHE A 220 -21.35 -27.12 -5.63
CA PHE A 220 -21.59 -25.76 -6.13
C PHE A 220 -21.37 -24.68 -5.07
N GLU A 221 -21.67 -24.96 -3.81
CA GLU A 221 -21.38 -24.05 -2.69
C GLU A 221 -19.87 -23.88 -2.51
N SER A 222 -19.11 -24.98 -2.57
CA SER A 222 -17.64 -25.00 -2.55
C SER A 222 -17.04 -24.20 -3.72
N LEU A 223 -17.54 -24.44 -4.94
CA LEU A 223 -17.12 -23.69 -6.12
C LEU A 223 -17.44 -22.19 -6.04
N SER A 224 -18.47 -21.77 -5.29
CA SER A 224 -18.78 -20.35 -5.12
C SER A 224 -17.63 -19.57 -4.46
N TYR A 225 -16.89 -20.19 -3.53
CA TYR A 225 -15.69 -19.59 -2.92
C TYR A 225 -14.57 -19.39 -3.96
N GLY A 226 -14.48 -20.25 -5.00
CA GLY A 226 -13.50 -20.12 -6.08
C GLY A 226 -13.91 -19.18 -7.22
N PHE A 227 -15.21 -18.97 -7.45
CA PHE A 227 -15.72 -18.35 -8.68
C PHE A 227 -16.75 -17.23 -8.52
N ALA A 228 -17.47 -17.12 -7.40
CA ALA A 228 -18.49 -16.09 -7.17
C ALA A 228 -17.86 -14.73 -6.80
N ARG A 229 -17.26 -14.09 -7.82
CA ARG A 229 -16.60 -12.77 -7.70
C ARG A 229 -17.51 -11.73 -7.05
N GLY A 230 -16.91 -10.87 -6.23
CA GLY A 230 -17.60 -9.81 -5.49
C GLY A 230 -18.15 -10.24 -4.13
N THR A 231 -18.24 -11.55 -3.83
CA THR A 231 -18.60 -12.02 -2.49
C THR A 231 -17.42 -11.89 -1.50
N PRO A 232 -17.67 -11.65 -0.19
CA PRO A 232 -16.64 -11.71 0.84
C PRO A 232 -15.92 -13.08 0.85
N ASN A 233 -16.69 -14.16 0.73
CA ASN A 233 -16.23 -15.54 0.65
C ASN A 233 -15.19 -15.76 -0.46
N PHE A 234 -15.45 -15.26 -1.67
CA PHE A 234 -14.50 -15.31 -2.78
C PHE A 234 -13.18 -14.59 -2.46
N SER A 235 -13.26 -13.39 -1.87
CA SER A 235 -12.05 -12.63 -1.52
C SER A 235 -11.21 -13.31 -0.44
N ALA A 236 -11.86 -13.88 0.58
CA ALA A 236 -11.20 -14.59 1.67
C ALA A 236 -10.57 -15.91 1.20
N PHE A 237 -11.28 -16.66 0.35
CA PHE A 237 -10.78 -17.92 -0.23
C PHE A 237 -9.62 -17.66 -1.17
N MET A 238 -9.79 -16.84 -2.22
CA MET A 238 -8.76 -16.61 -3.22
C MET A 238 -7.49 -15.97 -2.63
N GLY A 239 -7.63 -15.08 -1.64
CA GLY A 239 -6.49 -14.50 -0.91
C GLY A 239 -5.68 -15.55 -0.15
N LYS A 240 -6.35 -16.40 0.65
CA LYS A 240 -5.70 -17.52 1.35
C LYS A 240 -5.11 -18.55 0.35
N VAL A 241 -5.89 -18.98 -0.64
CA VAL A 241 -5.53 -20.04 -1.60
C VAL A 241 -4.33 -19.63 -2.45
N GLY A 242 -4.27 -18.38 -2.93
CA GLY A 242 -3.10 -17.87 -3.66
C GLY A 242 -1.81 -17.97 -2.83
N MET A 243 -1.84 -17.60 -1.54
CA MET A 243 -0.69 -17.72 -0.64
C MET A 243 -0.27 -19.16 -0.30
N CYS A 244 -1.13 -20.15 -0.58
CA CYS A 244 -0.79 -21.57 -0.45
C CYS A 244 -0.27 -22.14 -1.78
N MET A 245 -0.95 -21.85 -2.90
CA MET A 245 -0.59 -22.32 -4.24
C MET A 245 0.83 -21.92 -4.67
N THR A 246 1.34 -20.76 -4.23
CA THR A 246 2.72 -20.33 -4.52
C THR A 246 3.81 -21.31 -4.03
N LYS A 247 3.49 -22.20 -3.08
CA LYS A 247 4.38 -23.25 -2.58
C LYS A 247 4.29 -24.56 -3.37
N CYS A 248 3.29 -24.71 -4.25
CA CYS A 248 3.06 -25.94 -5.00
C CYS A 248 3.99 -26.04 -6.23
N PRO A 249 4.22 -27.26 -6.77
CA PRO A 249 5.00 -27.43 -7.99
C PRO A 249 4.46 -26.58 -9.14
N LYS A 250 5.36 -25.92 -9.89
CA LYS A 250 5.03 -25.00 -11.00
C LYS A 250 4.00 -25.58 -11.97
N ALA A 251 4.13 -26.86 -12.33
CA ALA A 251 3.21 -27.56 -13.22
C ALA A 251 1.76 -27.65 -12.68
N GLU A 252 1.56 -27.75 -11.36
CA GLU A 252 0.21 -27.74 -10.77
C GLU A 252 -0.39 -26.33 -10.76
N GLN A 253 0.44 -25.30 -10.48
CA GLN A 253 0.03 -23.89 -10.54
C GLN A 253 -0.38 -23.51 -11.98
N ASP A 254 0.39 -23.97 -12.97
CA ASP A 254 0.14 -23.71 -14.39
C ASP A 254 -1.12 -24.43 -14.88
N LEU A 255 -1.33 -25.70 -14.49
CA LEU A 255 -2.54 -26.46 -14.80
C LEU A 255 -3.80 -25.80 -14.22
N TYR A 256 -3.74 -25.33 -12.97
CA TYR A 256 -4.83 -24.58 -12.35
C TYR A 256 -5.10 -23.26 -13.09
N THR A 257 -4.04 -22.49 -13.39
CA THR A 257 -4.14 -21.20 -14.08
C THR A 257 -4.71 -21.35 -15.49
N GLN A 258 -4.31 -22.40 -16.23
CA GLN A 258 -4.81 -22.72 -17.56
C GLN A 258 -6.31 -23.06 -17.55
N GLN A 259 -6.78 -23.81 -16.54
CA GLN A 259 -8.18 -24.23 -16.46
C GLN A 259 -9.12 -23.20 -15.82
N TRP A 260 -8.63 -22.33 -14.92
CA TRP A 260 -9.45 -21.40 -14.13
C TRP A 260 -10.47 -20.57 -14.95
N PRO A 261 -10.14 -20.00 -16.13
CA PRO A 261 -11.10 -19.24 -16.92
C PRO A 261 -12.30 -20.07 -17.39
N ALA A 262 -12.06 -21.32 -17.79
CA ALA A 262 -13.07 -22.25 -18.26
C ALA A 262 -13.87 -22.90 -17.11
N GLN A 263 -13.21 -23.22 -15.99
CA GLN A 263 -13.90 -23.67 -14.76
C GLN A 263 -14.89 -22.61 -14.26
N ARG A 264 -14.51 -21.32 -14.32
CA ARG A 264 -15.40 -20.19 -14.01
C ARG A 264 -16.58 -20.10 -14.98
N GLU A 265 -16.35 -20.22 -16.29
CA GLU A 265 -17.43 -20.16 -17.30
C GLU A 265 -18.42 -21.32 -17.13
N TRP A 266 -17.91 -22.53 -16.88
CA TRP A 266 -18.72 -23.69 -16.54
C TRP A 266 -19.53 -23.45 -15.25
N TYR A 267 -18.92 -22.88 -14.20
CA TYR A 267 -19.61 -22.57 -12.95
C TYR A 267 -20.75 -21.57 -13.18
N GLU A 268 -20.50 -20.48 -13.90
CA GLU A 268 -21.52 -19.47 -14.20
C GLU A 268 -22.69 -20.04 -15.02
N LYS A 269 -22.42 -21.02 -15.89
CA LYS A 269 -23.42 -21.71 -16.72
C LYS A 269 -24.23 -22.78 -15.96
N ASN A 270 -23.64 -23.45 -14.97
CA ASN A 270 -24.24 -24.63 -14.33
C ASN A 270 -24.65 -24.43 -12.87
N LYS A 271 -24.27 -23.32 -12.22
CA LYS A 271 -24.67 -23.02 -10.84
C LYS A 271 -26.20 -23.06 -10.67
N PRO A 272 -26.74 -23.64 -9.57
CA PRO A 272 -28.17 -23.65 -9.32
C PRO A 272 -28.77 -22.24 -9.36
N ALA A 273 -29.89 -22.08 -10.05
CA ALA A 273 -30.65 -20.83 -10.01
C ALA A 273 -31.07 -20.54 -8.56
N THR A 274 -30.66 -19.39 -8.03
CA THR A 274 -30.94 -18.98 -6.63
C THR A 274 -32.44 -18.89 -6.40
N THR A 275 -33.02 -19.99 -5.95
CA THR A 275 -34.47 -20.13 -5.79
C THR A 275 -34.87 -19.34 -4.55
N ALA A 276 -35.47 -18.17 -4.78
CA ALA A 276 -35.88 -17.24 -3.73
C ALA A 276 -36.85 -17.95 -2.77
N THR A 277 -36.31 -18.38 -1.62
CA THR A 277 -37.05 -19.17 -0.65
C THR A 277 -38.00 -18.23 0.10
N THR A 278 -39.24 -18.17 -0.41
CA THR A 278 -40.31 -17.32 0.13
C THR A 278 -40.64 -17.79 1.54
N THR A 279 -40.00 -17.15 2.52
CA THR A 279 -40.11 -17.52 3.93
C THR A 279 -41.47 -17.06 4.44
N VAL A 280 -42.44 -17.97 4.45
CA VAL A 280 -43.77 -17.72 5.02
C VAL A 280 -43.63 -17.50 6.52
N ALA A 281 -43.72 -16.24 6.96
CA ALA A 281 -43.59 -15.88 8.36
C ALA A 281 -44.76 -16.45 9.19
N PRO A 282 -44.51 -16.98 10.40
CA PRO A 282 -45.57 -17.48 11.27
C PRO A 282 -46.46 -16.33 11.77
N VAL A 283 -47.77 -16.49 11.63
CA VAL A 283 -48.74 -15.47 12.04
C VAL A 283 -48.88 -15.44 13.56
N THR A 284 -48.36 -14.41 14.20
CA THR A 284 -48.67 -14.05 15.60
C THR A 284 -49.56 -12.82 15.62
N THR A 285 -50.84 -13.03 16.00
CA THR A 285 -51.82 -11.94 16.06
C THR A 285 -51.69 -11.18 17.37
N THR A 286 -51.45 -9.87 17.33
CA THR A 286 -51.58 -9.00 18.52
C THR A 286 -52.06 -7.63 18.08
N THR A 287 -53.25 -7.23 18.54
CA THR A 287 -53.91 -5.98 18.15
C THR A 287 -53.56 -4.87 19.14
N ALA A 288 -53.06 -3.74 18.65
CA ALA A 288 -52.85 -2.51 19.43
C ALA A 288 -53.61 -1.34 18.77
N PRO A 289 -54.21 -0.41 19.54
CA PRO A 289 -55.04 0.66 19.00
C PRO A 289 -54.21 1.82 18.39
N PRO A 290 -54.78 2.59 17.45
CA PRO A 290 -54.05 3.63 16.73
C PRO A 290 -53.84 4.90 17.58
N VAL A 291 -52.62 5.45 17.54
CA VAL A 291 -52.30 6.76 18.13
C VAL A 291 -52.36 7.83 17.03
N THR A 292 -53.20 8.84 17.21
CA THR A 292 -53.38 9.95 16.24
C THR A 292 -52.33 11.04 16.43
N PRO A 293 -51.48 11.36 15.43
CA PRO A 293 -50.55 12.48 15.52
C PRO A 293 -51.25 13.81 15.15
N THR A 294 -51.49 14.67 16.15
CA THR A 294 -52.05 16.02 15.92
C THR A 294 -50.96 17.00 15.45
N GLY A 295 -50.66 17.01 14.15
CA GLY A 295 -49.81 18.01 13.49
C GLY A 295 -50.59 18.83 12.46
N ARG A 296 -50.37 20.15 12.40
CA ARG A 296 -50.98 21.00 11.35
C ARG A 296 -50.40 20.65 9.97
N PRO A 297 -51.23 20.53 8.92
CA PRO A 297 -50.72 20.36 7.56
C PRO A 297 -50.04 21.65 7.07
N VAL A 298 -48.85 21.50 6.51
CA VAL A 298 -48.21 22.51 5.66
C VAL A 298 -48.42 22.05 4.22
N ASN A 299 -49.04 22.88 3.38
CA ASN A 299 -49.34 22.49 2.01
C ASN A 299 -48.04 22.35 1.20
N PRO A 300 -47.84 21.25 0.44
CA PRO A 300 -46.75 21.14 -0.53
C PRO A 300 -46.96 22.13 -1.69
N PRO A 301 -45.91 22.44 -2.48
CA PRO A 301 -46.07 23.21 -3.71
C PRO A 301 -47.02 22.49 -4.68
N PRO A 302 -47.98 23.20 -5.32
CA PRO A 302 -48.99 22.58 -6.18
C PRO A 302 -48.34 22.04 -7.47
N GLY A 303 -48.04 20.74 -7.46
CA GLY A 303 -47.45 20.00 -8.58
C GLY A 303 -46.64 18.76 -8.16
N GLY A 304 -46.01 18.79 -6.98
CA GLY A 304 -45.03 17.78 -6.56
C GLY A 304 -43.73 17.83 -7.39
N TRP A 305 -42.79 16.90 -7.14
CA TRP A 305 -41.55 16.83 -7.93
C TRP A 305 -41.74 15.95 -9.17
N VAL A 306 -41.37 16.47 -10.34
CA VAL A 306 -41.30 15.67 -11.57
C VAL A 306 -39.98 14.89 -11.57
N PHE A 307 -40.03 13.64 -11.09
CA PHE A 307 -38.89 12.72 -11.04
C PHE A 307 -38.93 11.78 -12.27
N PRO A 308 -38.08 11.98 -13.29
CA PRO A 308 -38.24 11.37 -14.61
C PRO A 308 -37.66 9.94 -14.74
N PHE A 309 -37.51 9.23 -13.62
CA PHE A 309 -36.92 7.89 -13.57
C PHE A 309 -38.00 6.86 -13.30
N GLN A 310 -37.84 5.64 -13.85
CA GLN A 310 -38.73 4.54 -13.48
C GLN A 310 -38.54 4.21 -11.98
N PRO A 311 -39.57 3.71 -11.30
CA PRO A 311 -39.43 3.17 -9.94
C PRO A 311 -38.30 2.14 -9.86
N ASN A 312 -37.68 2.06 -8.68
CA ASN A 312 -36.78 0.95 -8.39
C ASN A 312 -37.58 -0.37 -8.37
N GLY A 313 -36.90 -1.50 -8.64
CA GLY A 313 -37.51 -2.82 -8.51
C GLY A 313 -37.99 -3.11 -7.08
N ALA A 314 -38.83 -4.13 -6.89
CA ALA A 314 -39.57 -4.33 -5.65
C ALA A 314 -38.64 -4.67 -4.45
N CYS A 315 -37.55 -5.40 -4.69
CA CYS A 315 -36.55 -5.66 -3.65
C CYS A 315 -35.72 -4.41 -3.35
N VAL A 316 -35.25 -3.70 -4.39
CA VAL A 316 -34.44 -2.48 -4.22
C VAL A 316 -35.25 -1.38 -3.50
N ALA A 317 -36.51 -1.16 -3.90
CA ALA A 317 -37.43 -0.23 -3.23
C ALA A 317 -37.73 -0.66 -1.78
N GLY A 318 -37.87 -1.98 -1.53
CA GLY A 318 -38.01 -2.53 -0.18
C GLY A 318 -36.83 -2.19 0.72
N CYS A 319 -35.62 -2.55 0.28
CA CYS A 319 -34.36 -2.24 0.96
C CYS A 319 -34.16 -0.74 1.22
N ASN A 320 -34.44 0.08 0.21
CA ASN A 320 -34.39 1.54 0.31
C ASN A 320 -35.32 2.07 1.41
N ASN A 321 -36.57 1.58 1.45
CA ASN A 321 -37.55 2.02 2.45
C ASN A 321 -37.28 1.48 3.85
N GLU A 322 -36.82 0.24 4.00
CA GLU A 322 -36.47 -0.35 5.30
C GLU A 322 -35.26 0.37 5.92
N VAL A 323 -34.14 0.40 5.18
CA VAL A 323 -32.90 1.03 5.65
C VAL A 323 -33.07 2.54 5.81
N GLY A 324 -33.75 3.19 4.85
CA GLY A 324 -34.04 4.61 4.91
C GLY A 324 -34.80 5.01 6.17
N LYS A 325 -35.86 4.29 6.52
CA LYS A 325 -36.62 4.54 7.77
C LYS A 325 -35.81 4.26 9.04
N SER A 326 -34.84 3.36 8.99
CA SER A 326 -33.92 3.10 10.12
C SER A 326 -32.94 4.26 10.40
N VAL A 327 -32.66 5.11 9.40
CA VAL A 327 -31.72 6.24 9.51
C VAL A 327 -32.46 7.60 9.58
N PHE A 328 -33.62 7.68 8.94
CA PHE A 328 -34.46 8.87 8.83
C PHE A 328 -35.95 8.45 8.87
N PRO A 329 -36.66 8.63 10.00
CA PRO A 329 -38.03 8.10 10.16
C PRO A 329 -39.05 8.56 9.12
N ASN A 330 -38.84 9.73 8.51
CA ASN A 330 -39.70 10.29 7.45
C ASN A 330 -39.30 9.85 6.02
N TYR A 331 -38.37 8.90 5.90
CA TYR A 331 -37.84 8.45 4.60
C TYR A 331 -38.94 7.94 3.66
N THR A 332 -38.84 8.34 2.39
CA THR A 332 -39.77 7.96 1.33
C THR A 332 -39.17 8.10 -0.07
N GLU A 333 -39.54 7.18 -0.95
CA GLU A 333 -39.27 7.27 -2.40
C GLU A 333 -40.42 7.93 -3.19
N ASP A 334 -41.50 8.40 -2.55
CA ASP A 334 -42.60 9.09 -3.23
C ASP A 334 -42.21 10.54 -3.61
N PRO A 335 -42.10 10.89 -4.91
CA PRO A 335 -41.74 12.24 -5.36
C PRO A 335 -42.82 13.30 -5.06
N LYS A 336 -44.00 12.92 -4.56
CA LYS A 336 -45.02 13.85 -4.07
C LYS A 336 -44.80 14.27 -2.61
N SER A 337 -43.97 13.55 -1.86
CA SER A 337 -43.72 13.86 -0.45
C SER A 337 -42.80 15.07 -0.27
N ILE A 338 -43.08 15.88 0.75
CA ILE A 338 -42.19 16.96 1.20
C ILE A 338 -40.81 16.44 1.64
N TRP A 339 -40.73 15.19 2.08
CA TRP A 339 -39.50 14.54 2.55
C TRP A 339 -38.67 13.87 1.44
N PHE A 340 -39.11 13.95 0.17
CA PHE A 340 -38.45 13.26 -0.94
C PHE A 340 -37.00 13.74 -1.17
N ILE A 341 -36.77 15.05 -1.22
CA ILE A 341 -35.42 15.62 -1.42
C ILE A 341 -34.50 15.26 -0.25
N GLU A 342 -34.98 15.32 1.00
CA GLU A 342 -34.19 14.92 2.18
C GLU A 342 -33.90 13.41 2.17
N SER A 343 -34.85 12.57 1.72
CA SER A 343 -34.64 11.13 1.52
C SER A 343 -33.57 10.83 0.46
N LEU A 344 -33.50 11.63 -0.62
CA LEU A 344 -32.46 11.51 -1.65
C LEU A 344 -31.07 11.97 -1.16
N SER A 345 -30.99 12.87 -0.18
CA SER A 345 -29.71 13.32 0.38
C SER A 345 -28.87 12.17 0.95
N LEU A 346 -29.52 11.15 1.52
CA LEU A 346 -28.88 9.94 2.07
C LEU A 346 -28.12 9.10 1.02
N TYR A 347 -28.42 9.26 -0.27
CA TYR A 347 -27.68 8.62 -1.36
C TYR A 347 -26.53 9.48 -1.89
N TYR A 348 -26.78 10.79 -1.98
CA TYR A 348 -26.00 11.66 -2.85
C TYR A 348 -25.09 12.63 -2.10
N GLU A 349 -25.31 12.85 -0.80
CA GLU A 349 -24.49 13.73 0.04
C GLU A 349 -23.51 12.91 0.88
N ARG A 350 -22.45 12.47 0.21
CA ARG A 350 -21.38 11.63 0.78
C ARG A 350 -20.67 12.35 1.92
N GLY A 351 -20.40 11.60 3.00
CA GLY A 351 -19.53 12.04 4.11
C GLY A 351 -20.23 12.25 5.45
N THR A 352 -21.57 12.38 5.51
CA THR A 352 -22.27 12.43 6.80
C THR A 352 -22.36 11.04 7.44
N PRO A 353 -22.34 10.90 8.78
CA PRO A 353 -22.56 9.62 9.45
C PRO A 353 -23.88 8.93 9.06
N ARG A 354 -24.95 9.70 8.82
CA ARG A 354 -26.23 9.17 8.31
C ARG A 354 -26.09 8.59 6.91
N THR A 355 -25.40 9.28 6.01
CA THR A 355 -25.15 8.80 4.64
C THR A 355 -24.31 7.52 4.66
N ILE A 356 -23.31 7.42 5.56
CA ILE A 356 -22.45 6.24 5.68
C ILE A 356 -23.24 5.05 6.21
N ASP A 357 -23.94 5.20 7.34
CA ASP A 357 -24.79 4.15 7.93
C ASP A 357 -25.87 3.67 6.96
N PHE A 358 -26.53 4.61 6.26
CA PHE A 358 -27.49 4.31 5.21
C PHE A 358 -26.86 3.51 4.07
N MET A 359 -25.75 3.97 3.49
CA MET A 359 -25.11 3.29 2.35
C MET A 359 -24.56 1.91 2.72
N THR A 360 -24.02 1.73 3.94
CA THR A 360 -23.55 0.43 4.43
C THR A 360 -24.70 -0.55 4.61
N LYS A 361 -25.78 -0.16 5.32
CA LYS A 361 -26.96 -1.01 5.52
C LYS A 361 -27.68 -1.31 4.19
N ASN A 362 -27.82 -0.30 3.31
CA ASN A 362 -28.51 -0.44 2.05
C ASN A 362 -27.72 -1.33 1.08
N GLY A 363 -26.38 -1.19 1.02
CA GLY A 363 -25.52 -2.12 0.27
C GLY A 363 -25.65 -3.58 0.71
N MET A 364 -25.73 -3.84 2.03
CA MET A 364 -25.96 -5.19 2.57
C MET A 364 -27.38 -5.74 2.26
N CYS A 365 -28.38 -4.87 2.09
CA CYS A 365 -29.72 -5.28 1.71
C CYS A 365 -29.83 -5.50 0.19
N MET A 366 -29.39 -4.53 -0.62
CA MET A 366 -29.32 -4.61 -2.09
C MET A 366 -28.53 -5.83 -2.57
N GLY A 367 -27.48 -6.26 -1.85
CA GLY A 367 -26.73 -7.48 -2.15
C GLY A 367 -27.56 -8.79 -2.16
N LYS A 368 -28.84 -8.74 -1.73
CA LYS A 368 -29.81 -9.85 -1.80
C LYS A 368 -30.81 -9.71 -2.96
N CYS A 369 -30.83 -8.59 -3.67
CA CYS A 369 -31.82 -8.32 -4.71
C CYS A 369 -31.47 -8.96 -6.06
N PRO A 370 -32.47 -9.27 -6.92
CA PRO A 370 -32.23 -9.82 -8.24
C PRO A 370 -31.39 -8.87 -9.10
N MET A 371 -30.40 -9.41 -9.83
CA MET A 371 -29.47 -8.62 -10.65
C MET A 371 -30.17 -7.61 -11.60
N PRO A 372 -31.29 -7.94 -12.28
CA PRO A 372 -31.99 -6.97 -13.13
C PRO A 372 -32.49 -5.71 -12.40
N GLU A 373 -32.83 -5.80 -11.11
CA GLU A 373 -33.19 -4.61 -10.31
C GLU A 373 -31.97 -3.78 -9.94
N LEU A 374 -30.84 -4.44 -9.66
CA LEU A 374 -29.56 -3.79 -9.36
C LEU A 374 -28.95 -3.11 -10.60
N ASP A 375 -29.08 -3.74 -11.76
CA ASP A 375 -28.70 -3.16 -13.04
C ASP A 375 -29.54 -1.91 -13.36
N LEU A 376 -30.86 -1.96 -13.18
CA LEU A 376 -31.75 -0.81 -13.37
C LEU A 376 -31.41 0.34 -12.40
N TYR A 377 -31.19 0.03 -11.11
CA TYR A 377 -30.78 1.00 -10.11
C TYR A 377 -29.43 1.65 -10.47
N THR A 378 -28.45 0.85 -10.90
CA THR A 378 -27.11 1.31 -11.28
C THR A 378 -27.15 2.17 -12.55
N GLN A 379 -27.90 1.77 -13.57
CA GLN A 379 -28.09 2.54 -14.81
C GLN A 379 -28.73 3.91 -14.55
N GLN A 380 -29.67 3.99 -13.60
CA GLN A 380 -30.34 5.25 -13.26
C GLN A 380 -29.56 6.14 -12.28
N TYR A 381 -28.55 5.61 -11.58
CA TYR A 381 -27.86 6.31 -10.48
C TYR A 381 -27.27 7.67 -10.91
N SER A 382 -26.63 7.74 -12.08
CA SER A 382 -26.01 8.97 -12.59
C SER A 382 -27.04 10.07 -12.87
N GLY A 383 -28.13 9.73 -13.57
CA GLY A 383 -29.22 10.65 -13.86
C GLY A 383 -29.95 11.11 -12.59
N LYS A 384 -30.20 10.20 -11.64
CA LYS A 384 -30.81 10.54 -10.34
C LYS A 384 -29.93 11.50 -9.53
N LEU A 385 -28.61 11.31 -9.54
CA LEU A 385 -27.62 12.21 -8.92
C LEU A 385 -27.59 13.60 -9.60
N GLU A 386 -27.66 13.68 -10.93
CA GLU A 386 -27.73 14.94 -11.66
C GLU A 386 -29.04 15.69 -11.32
N TRP A 387 -30.17 14.99 -11.37
CA TRP A 387 -31.48 15.54 -11.00
C TRP A 387 -31.49 16.02 -9.54
N TYR A 388 -30.92 15.26 -8.61
CA TYR A 388 -30.82 15.67 -7.20
C TYR A 388 -29.99 16.96 -7.06
N ASN A 389 -28.80 17.02 -7.65
CA ASN A 389 -27.95 18.21 -7.57
C ASN A 389 -28.59 19.46 -8.21
N LYS A 390 -29.43 19.28 -9.23
CA LYS A 390 -30.21 20.37 -9.85
C LYS A 390 -31.35 20.90 -8.96
N ASN A 391 -31.99 20.05 -8.17
CA ASN A 391 -33.22 20.39 -7.44
C ASN A 391 -33.02 20.68 -5.94
N LYS A 392 -31.94 20.17 -5.30
CA LYS A 392 -31.73 20.24 -3.85
C LYS A 392 -31.65 21.65 -3.24
N GLY A 393 -31.33 22.66 -4.05
CA GLY A 393 -31.31 24.07 -3.62
C GLY A 393 -32.69 24.75 -3.54
N GLY A 394 -33.78 24.08 -3.95
CA GLY A 394 -35.11 24.66 -4.11
C GLY A 394 -35.97 24.76 -2.83
N SER A 395 -35.37 24.95 -1.64
CA SER A 395 -36.12 24.96 -0.38
C SER A 395 -37.02 26.18 -0.22
N GLY A 396 -38.31 25.96 0.02
CA GLY A 396 -39.22 27.00 0.52
C GLY A 396 -38.78 27.51 1.90
N VAL A 397 -39.01 28.79 2.17
CA VAL A 397 -38.50 29.50 3.36
C VAL A 397 -39.13 28.99 4.66
N GLN A 398 -38.31 28.78 5.70
CA GLN A 398 -38.74 28.87 7.10
C GLN A 398 -38.08 30.07 7.81
N PRO A 399 -38.74 30.67 8.84
CA PRO A 399 -38.29 31.93 9.43
C PRO A 399 -37.32 31.71 10.59
N THR A 400 -36.30 32.56 10.71
CA THR A 400 -35.42 32.62 11.89
C THR A 400 -35.93 33.63 12.93
N THR A 401 -35.77 33.31 14.21
CA THR A 401 -36.02 34.23 15.33
C THR A 401 -34.80 34.26 16.24
N LYS A 402 -34.43 35.44 16.76
CA LYS A 402 -33.15 35.68 17.44
C LYS A 402 -33.32 36.54 18.71
N PRO A 403 -32.91 36.06 19.90
CA PRO A 403 -32.80 36.86 21.13
C PRO A 403 -31.51 37.71 21.23
N PRO A 404 -31.42 38.67 22.17
CA PRO A 404 -30.39 39.74 22.18
C PRO A 404 -29.15 39.47 23.07
N VAL A 405 -28.21 40.42 23.04
CA VAL A 405 -26.94 40.44 23.80
C VAL A 405 -26.87 41.68 24.71
N PRO A 406 -26.41 41.58 25.99
CA PRO A 406 -26.10 42.72 26.86
C PRO A 406 -24.59 43.08 26.88
N THR A 407 -24.24 44.26 27.40
CA THR A 407 -22.90 44.87 27.35
C THR A 407 -22.30 45.22 28.73
N GLY A 408 -20.96 45.27 28.85
CA GLY A 408 -20.24 45.70 30.06
C GLY A 408 -18.70 45.83 29.83
N PRO A 409 -17.92 46.62 30.62
CA PRO A 409 -16.63 47.17 30.15
C PRO A 409 -15.32 46.71 30.85
N VAL A 410 -14.19 47.04 30.17
CA VAL A 410 -12.75 46.89 30.51
C VAL A 410 -12.18 48.16 31.19
N PRO A 411 -11.06 48.15 31.97
CA PRO A 411 -9.67 47.74 31.57
C PRO A 411 -8.89 46.98 32.71
N THR A 412 -7.55 46.76 32.78
CA THR A 412 -6.31 47.29 32.12
C THR A 412 -5.20 46.22 31.96
N GLY A 413 -4.24 46.40 31.03
CA GLY A 413 -2.94 45.69 30.98
C GLY A 413 -2.37 45.50 29.55
N PRO A 414 -1.05 45.63 29.29
CA PRO A 414 -0.46 45.53 27.94
C PRO A 414 -0.16 44.07 27.52
N VAL A 415 -0.06 43.69 26.24
CA VAL A 415 0.02 44.44 24.96
C VAL A 415 -1.18 44.09 24.06
N LYS A 416 -1.59 44.97 23.14
CA LYS A 416 -2.88 44.87 22.42
C LYS A 416 -2.74 44.40 20.94
N PRO A 417 -3.31 43.25 20.55
CA PRO A 417 -3.47 42.83 19.15
C PRO A 417 -4.59 43.61 18.42
N PRO A 418 -4.76 43.47 17.08
CA PRO A 418 -5.91 44.03 16.37
C PRO A 418 -7.25 43.49 16.95
N PRO A 419 -8.27 44.34 17.10
CA PRO A 419 -9.54 43.98 17.77
C PRO A 419 -10.48 43.19 16.84
N GLY A 420 -10.09 41.97 16.48
CA GLY A 420 -10.86 41.10 15.59
C GLY A 420 -10.14 39.79 15.29
N GLY A 421 -10.12 38.87 16.25
CA GLY A 421 -9.67 37.49 16.02
C GLY A 421 -10.57 36.75 15.04
N TYR A 422 -10.07 35.68 14.43
CA TYR A 422 -10.81 34.94 13.42
C TYR A 422 -12.00 34.19 14.03
N VAL A 423 -13.18 34.28 13.41
CA VAL A 423 -14.33 33.43 13.74
C VAL A 423 -14.08 32.05 13.14
N TYR A 424 -13.49 31.16 13.94
CA TYR A 424 -13.22 29.77 13.60
C TYR A 424 -14.38 28.89 14.09
N PRO A 425 -15.28 28.41 13.21
CA PRO A 425 -16.56 27.80 13.58
C PRO A 425 -16.46 26.32 13.99
N PHE A 426 -15.29 25.86 14.41
CA PHE A 426 -14.99 24.45 14.68
C PHE A 426 -14.95 24.18 16.17
N LYS A 427 -15.27 22.93 16.55
CA LYS A 427 -15.04 22.47 17.92
C LYS A 427 -13.52 22.44 18.16
N PRO A 428 -13.02 22.87 19.33
CA PRO A 428 -11.64 22.65 19.70
C PRO A 428 -11.24 21.18 19.50
N ASN A 429 -10.00 20.97 19.05
CA ASN A 429 -9.40 19.64 19.02
C ASN A 429 -9.37 19.06 20.44
N GLY A 430 -9.39 17.74 20.55
CA GLY A 430 -9.21 17.06 21.83
C GLY A 430 -7.87 17.40 22.50
N ALA A 431 -7.76 17.20 23.81
CA ALA A 431 -6.64 17.71 24.59
C ALA A 431 -5.29 17.07 24.22
N CYS A 432 -5.28 15.80 23.82
CA CYS A 432 -4.08 15.15 23.32
C CYS A 432 -3.76 15.60 21.88
N VAL A 433 -4.75 15.66 20.99
CA VAL A 433 -4.55 16.13 19.61
C VAL A 433 -4.02 17.56 19.58
N ALA A 434 -4.66 18.49 20.31
CA ALA A 434 -4.22 19.87 20.47
C ALA A 434 -2.83 19.95 21.12
N GLY A 435 -2.54 19.09 22.09
CA GLY A 435 -1.20 18.98 22.67
C GLY A 435 -0.14 18.63 21.62
N CYS A 436 -0.42 17.62 20.79
CA CYS A 436 0.45 17.16 19.71
C CYS A 436 0.67 18.23 18.62
N THR A 437 -0.40 18.84 18.10
CA THR A 437 -0.30 19.88 17.06
C THR A 437 0.43 21.12 17.57
N ASN A 438 0.16 21.59 18.80
CA ASN A 438 0.89 22.72 19.39
C ASN A 438 2.35 22.37 19.72
N GLN A 439 2.67 21.16 20.19
CA GLN A 439 4.06 20.75 20.45
C GLN A 439 4.87 20.72 19.15
N VAL A 440 4.35 20.04 18.11
CA VAL A 440 5.02 19.93 16.81
C VAL A 440 5.10 21.30 16.13
N GLY A 441 4.00 22.05 16.12
CA GLY A 441 3.95 23.40 15.56
C GLY A 441 4.98 24.34 16.18
N LYS A 442 5.07 24.37 17.52
CA LYS A 442 6.06 25.21 18.24
C LYS A 442 7.50 24.78 17.98
N SER A 443 7.75 23.50 17.70
CA SER A 443 9.09 23.01 17.30
C SER A 443 9.53 23.47 15.91
N MET A 444 8.59 23.88 15.05
CA MET A 444 8.84 24.33 13.67
C MET A 444 8.64 25.83 13.48
N PHE A 445 7.87 26.47 14.37
CA PHE A 445 7.52 27.88 14.37
C PHE A 445 7.20 28.30 15.82
N PRO A 446 8.11 28.98 16.55
CA PRO A 446 7.94 29.23 17.99
C PRO A 446 6.64 29.96 18.38
N ASN A 447 6.08 30.76 17.46
CA ASN A 447 4.84 31.51 17.64
C ASN A 447 3.57 30.73 17.22
N TYR A 448 3.69 29.42 16.93
CA TYR A 448 2.56 28.57 16.55
C TYR A 448 1.48 28.54 17.63
N SER A 449 0.23 28.69 17.21
CA SER A 449 -0.93 28.81 18.09
C SER A 449 -2.22 28.40 17.38
N GLU A 450 -2.95 27.44 17.96
CA GLU A 450 -4.31 27.09 17.55
C GLU A 450 -5.40 28.04 18.10
N ASP A 451 -5.08 29.01 18.96
CA ASP A 451 -6.08 30.04 19.37
C ASP A 451 -6.45 30.94 18.19
N PRO A 452 -7.74 31.01 17.76
CA PRO A 452 -8.20 31.88 16.67
C PRO A 452 -8.01 33.38 16.92
N LYS A 453 -7.73 33.78 18.17
CA LYS A 453 -7.40 35.16 18.56
C LYS A 453 -5.93 35.50 18.38
N SER A 454 -5.07 34.51 18.15
CA SER A 454 -3.64 34.73 17.94
C SER A 454 -3.41 35.42 16.58
N PRO A 455 -2.55 36.45 16.50
CA PRO A 455 -2.15 37.03 15.22
C PRO A 455 -1.42 36.02 14.31
N TYR A 456 -0.94 34.91 14.88
CA TYR A 456 -0.25 33.84 14.16
C TYR A 456 -1.17 32.67 13.76
N PHE A 457 -2.49 32.77 13.97
CA PHE A 457 -3.43 31.65 13.74
C PHE A 457 -3.42 31.14 12.29
N ILE A 458 -3.63 32.01 11.30
CA ILE A 458 -3.59 31.65 9.86
C ILE A 458 -2.18 31.15 9.45
N GLN A 459 -1.12 31.71 10.04
CA GLN A 459 0.26 31.26 9.82
C GLN A 459 0.57 29.92 10.50
N SER A 460 -0.20 29.51 11.49
CA SER A 460 -0.12 28.19 12.12
C SER A 460 -0.85 27.14 11.28
N LEU A 461 -2.04 27.49 10.77
CA LEU A 461 -2.83 26.63 9.89
C LEU A 461 -2.16 26.34 8.52
N SER A 462 -1.26 27.20 8.02
CA SER A 462 -0.54 26.91 6.77
C SER A 462 0.35 25.66 6.87
N TYR A 463 0.96 25.40 8.03
CA TYR A 463 1.72 24.17 8.31
C TYR A 463 0.82 22.92 8.27
N THR A 464 -0.50 23.05 8.39
CA THR A 464 -1.46 21.95 8.27
C THR A 464 -2.01 21.82 6.86
N PHE A 465 -2.25 22.95 6.16
CA PHE A 465 -3.13 22.97 4.99
C PHE A 465 -2.50 23.43 3.65
N ASP A 466 -1.35 24.10 3.63
CA ASP A 466 -0.69 24.48 2.37
C ASP A 466 0.05 23.29 1.74
N ARG A 467 -0.70 22.49 0.99
CA ARG A 467 -0.20 21.28 0.30
C ARG A 467 0.99 21.60 -0.61
N GLY A 468 1.99 20.72 -0.60
CA GLY A 468 3.20 20.84 -1.43
C GLY A 468 4.36 21.59 -0.75
N SER A 469 4.14 22.30 0.36
CA SER A 469 5.24 22.87 1.14
C SER A 469 5.97 21.77 1.93
N PRO A 470 7.32 21.72 1.96
CA PRO A 470 8.07 20.76 2.77
C PRO A 470 7.72 20.84 4.26
N LYS A 471 7.45 22.06 4.76
CA LYS A 471 7.02 22.32 6.14
C LYS A 471 5.67 21.67 6.45
N THR A 472 4.77 21.58 5.48
CA THR A 472 3.46 20.95 5.64
C THR A 472 3.61 19.44 5.75
N SER A 473 4.44 18.83 4.90
CA SER A 473 4.75 17.40 4.96
C SER A 473 5.45 17.03 6.28
N GLU A 474 6.42 17.83 6.73
CA GLU A 474 7.13 17.62 7.99
C GLU A 474 6.21 17.79 9.21
N PHE A 475 5.38 18.83 9.24
CA PHE A 475 4.38 19.05 10.30
C PHE A 475 3.40 17.89 10.37
N MET A 476 2.77 17.51 9.25
CA MET A 476 1.78 16.43 9.22
C MET A 476 2.39 15.07 9.60
N THR A 477 3.66 14.82 9.25
CA THR A 477 4.38 13.60 9.65
C THR A 477 4.63 13.57 11.16
N LYS A 478 5.21 14.65 11.72
CA LYS A 478 5.50 14.74 13.17
C LYS A 478 4.22 14.77 14.01
N ALA A 479 3.21 15.53 13.59
CA ALA A 479 1.92 15.61 14.25
C ALA A 479 1.20 14.25 14.19
N GLY A 480 1.20 13.57 13.03
CA GLY A 480 0.61 12.24 12.88
C GLY A 480 1.22 11.19 13.81
N MET A 481 2.57 11.16 13.92
CA MET A 481 3.27 10.25 14.85
C MET A 481 2.93 10.51 16.34
N CYS A 482 2.58 11.75 16.68
CA CYS A 482 2.12 12.11 18.02
C CYS A 482 0.63 11.76 18.22
N MET A 483 -0.23 12.19 17.29
CA MET A 483 -1.69 11.97 17.32
C MET A 483 -2.07 10.49 17.33
N GLY A 484 -1.26 9.61 16.73
CA GLY A 484 -1.46 8.16 16.79
C GLY A 484 -1.38 7.54 18.19
N ARG A 485 -1.00 8.32 19.22
CA ARG A 485 -1.06 7.94 20.65
C ARG A 485 -2.26 8.52 21.40
N CYS A 486 -3.06 9.37 20.76
CA CYS A 486 -4.21 10.02 21.38
C CYS A 486 -5.46 9.10 21.40
N PRO A 487 -6.44 9.38 22.27
CA PRO A 487 -7.72 8.67 22.26
C PRO A 487 -8.37 8.70 20.87
N MET A 488 -8.97 7.57 20.47
CA MET A 488 -9.46 7.38 19.09
C MET A 488 -10.61 8.33 18.73
N ASP A 489 -11.42 8.72 19.71
CA ASP A 489 -12.47 9.74 19.59
C ASP A 489 -11.90 11.14 19.29
N GLU A 490 -10.76 11.52 19.89
CA GLU A 490 -10.07 12.77 19.51
C GLU A 490 -9.50 12.69 18.09
N GLN A 491 -8.91 11.56 17.71
CA GLN A 491 -8.40 11.35 16.35
C GLN A 491 -9.53 11.39 15.30
N LEU A 492 -10.69 10.82 15.62
CA LEU A 492 -11.88 10.86 14.77
C LEU A 492 -12.44 12.30 14.66
N LEU A 493 -12.54 13.04 15.77
CA LEU A 493 -13.00 14.43 15.77
C LEU A 493 -12.10 15.36 14.95
N TYR A 494 -10.78 15.18 15.01
CA TYR A 494 -9.84 15.88 14.13
C TYR A 494 -10.09 15.53 12.66
N THR A 495 -10.19 14.23 12.36
CA THR A 495 -10.42 13.71 11.00
C THR A 495 -11.74 14.18 10.39
N GLU A 496 -12.82 14.22 11.18
CA GLU A 496 -14.16 14.69 10.79
C GLU A 496 -14.13 16.19 10.41
N GLN A 497 -13.43 17.02 11.20
CA GLN A 497 -13.40 18.47 10.97
C GLN A 497 -12.39 18.90 9.89
N TYR A 498 -11.33 18.12 9.64
CA TYR A 498 -10.22 18.48 8.73
C TYR A 498 -10.65 19.01 7.34
N PRO A 499 -11.64 18.42 6.62
CA PRO A 499 -12.04 18.91 5.30
C PRO A 499 -12.66 20.32 5.35
N ALA A 500 -13.50 20.59 6.36
CA ALA A 500 -14.16 21.87 6.52
C ALA A 500 -13.19 22.94 7.08
N GLN A 501 -12.26 22.55 7.97
CA GLN A 501 -11.17 23.42 8.41
C GLN A 501 -10.27 23.83 7.23
N LEU A 502 -9.96 22.91 6.31
CA LEU A 502 -9.21 23.18 5.07
C LEU A 502 -9.97 24.14 4.13
N GLU A 503 -11.29 23.98 3.96
CA GLU A 503 -12.11 24.91 3.17
C GLU A 503 -12.12 26.32 3.79
N TRP A 504 -12.41 26.40 5.09
CA TRP A 504 -12.38 27.67 5.84
C TRP A 504 -11.01 28.35 5.75
N TYR A 505 -9.92 27.58 5.88
CA TYR A 505 -8.56 28.10 5.77
C TYR A 505 -8.29 28.67 4.38
N ASN A 506 -8.62 27.94 3.30
CA ASN A 506 -8.43 28.44 1.94
C ASN A 506 -9.26 29.70 1.64
N LYS A 507 -10.43 29.84 2.26
CA LYS A 507 -11.27 31.05 2.16
C LYS A 507 -10.68 32.27 2.89
N ASN A 508 -9.96 32.06 4.00
CA ASN A 508 -9.48 33.16 4.86
C ASN A 508 -7.99 33.52 4.63
N LYS A 509 -7.16 32.60 4.13
CA LYS A 509 -5.70 32.81 4.03
C LYS A 509 -5.25 33.92 3.07
N GLY A 510 -6.10 34.33 2.13
CA GLY A 510 -5.85 35.46 1.23
C GLY A 510 -6.13 36.83 1.85
N GLY A 511 -6.74 36.90 3.04
CA GLY A 511 -7.12 38.14 3.72
C GLY A 511 -5.94 38.83 4.39
N ASN A 512 -5.00 39.37 3.61
CA ASN A 512 -3.90 40.18 4.13
C ASN A 512 -4.43 41.56 4.55
N GLY A 513 -4.13 41.99 5.78
CA GLY A 513 -4.75 43.16 6.42
C GLY A 513 -4.25 44.52 5.95
N GLY A 514 -4.57 44.93 4.71
CA GLY A 514 -4.40 46.28 4.19
C GLY A 514 -5.73 47.05 4.13
N ASP A 515 -5.68 48.38 4.23
CA ASP A 515 -6.86 49.26 4.35
C ASP A 515 -7.97 49.06 3.30
N GLY A 516 -9.22 49.04 3.77
CA GLY A 516 -10.41 48.83 2.92
C GLY A 516 -11.75 48.99 3.64
N GLY A 517 -11.81 49.81 4.69
CA GLY A 517 -13.01 49.95 5.53
C GLY A 517 -14.18 50.64 4.84
N VAL A 518 -15.10 49.88 4.25
CA VAL A 518 -16.37 50.40 3.69
C VAL A 518 -17.30 50.84 4.83
N ARG A 519 -17.15 52.11 5.22
CA ARG A 519 -18.11 52.83 6.06
C ARG A 519 -19.43 52.99 5.28
N PRO A 520 -20.59 52.63 5.85
CA PRO A 520 -21.86 52.86 5.19
C PRO A 520 -22.17 54.37 5.12
N THR A 521 -22.06 54.96 3.94
CA THR A 521 -22.56 56.31 3.65
C THR A 521 -24.03 56.25 3.25
N ALA A 522 -24.83 57.20 3.78
CA ALA A 522 -26.22 57.35 3.38
C ALA A 522 -26.32 57.83 1.92
N THR A 523 -27.40 57.44 1.26
CA THR A 523 -27.78 57.93 -0.07
C THR A 523 -28.26 59.39 -0.01
N ASP A 524 -27.59 60.29 -0.72
CA ASP A 524 -28.12 61.61 -1.09
C ASP A 524 -28.42 61.62 -2.61
N PRO A 525 -29.69 61.78 -3.04
CA PRO A 525 -30.09 61.54 -4.43
C PRO A 525 -30.14 62.83 -5.29
N ASN A 526 -29.03 63.55 -5.47
CA ASN A 526 -28.99 64.71 -6.40
C ASN A 526 -27.62 65.01 -7.04
N THR A 527 -27.32 64.43 -8.21
CA THR A 527 -26.47 65.05 -9.26
C THR A 527 -26.65 64.31 -10.60
N PRO A 528 -26.65 65.01 -11.77
CA PRO A 528 -27.10 64.40 -13.03
C PRO A 528 -26.00 63.68 -13.83
N ARG A 529 -26.42 62.67 -14.59
CA ARG A 529 -25.59 61.79 -15.43
C ARG A 529 -25.44 62.35 -16.86
N PRO A 530 -24.20 62.57 -17.37
CA PRO A 530 -23.98 62.80 -18.80
C PRO A 530 -24.25 61.55 -19.64
N THR A 531 -24.86 61.72 -20.82
CA THR A 531 -25.11 60.65 -21.79
C THR A 531 -23.98 60.52 -22.81
N GLY A 532 -23.47 59.30 -23.01
CA GLY A 532 -22.50 58.96 -24.06
C GLY A 532 -22.89 57.66 -24.77
N GLY A 533 -22.62 57.60 -26.09
CA GLY A 533 -23.07 56.51 -26.97
C GLY A 533 -22.21 55.22 -26.94
N PRO A 534 -22.57 54.21 -27.74
CA PRO A 534 -22.01 52.86 -27.63
C PRO A 534 -20.62 52.71 -28.29
N GLY A 535 -19.63 52.29 -27.50
CA GLY A 535 -18.36 51.78 -28.01
C GLY A 535 -18.41 50.26 -28.18
N THR A 536 -17.93 49.75 -29.32
CA THR A 536 -17.84 48.31 -29.60
C THR A 536 -16.74 47.65 -28.77
N GLY A 537 -17.09 46.68 -27.93
CA GLY A 537 -16.10 45.88 -27.19
C GLY A 537 -15.29 44.97 -28.13
N PRO A 538 -13.97 44.81 -27.91
CA PRO A 538 -13.14 43.93 -28.73
C PRO A 538 -13.51 42.47 -28.49
N GLY A 539 -13.76 41.72 -29.57
CA GLY A 539 -14.03 40.29 -29.50
C GLY A 539 -12.78 39.48 -29.11
N THR A 540 -12.95 38.47 -28.26
CA THR A 540 -11.91 37.51 -27.91
C THR A 540 -11.63 36.58 -29.09
N GLY A 541 -10.72 36.99 -29.99
CA GLY A 541 -10.20 36.13 -31.05
C GLY A 541 -9.39 34.94 -30.49
N PRO A 542 -9.24 33.84 -31.25
CA PRO A 542 -8.41 32.72 -30.83
C PRO A 542 -6.95 33.15 -30.64
N VAL A 543 -6.36 32.81 -29.49
CA VAL A 543 -4.92 33.02 -29.27
C VAL A 543 -4.15 31.99 -30.09
N THR A 544 -3.50 32.44 -31.16
CA THR A 544 -2.54 31.63 -31.91
C THR A 544 -1.31 31.35 -31.03
N PRO A 545 -0.96 30.07 -30.77
CA PRO A 545 0.20 29.72 -29.94
C PRO A 545 1.53 30.04 -30.65
N PRO A 546 2.66 30.08 -29.92
CA PRO A 546 3.98 30.20 -30.52
C PRO A 546 4.24 29.09 -31.56
N PRO A 547 4.88 29.39 -32.70
CA PRO A 547 5.18 28.41 -33.74
C PRO A 547 6.36 27.51 -33.34
N GLY A 548 6.10 26.56 -32.44
CA GLY A 548 7.06 25.59 -31.93
C GLY A 548 6.39 24.59 -30.98
N GLY A 549 5.91 23.47 -31.53
CA GLY A 549 5.47 22.34 -30.72
C GLY A 549 6.64 21.61 -30.07
N PHE A 550 6.35 20.75 -29.10
CA PHE A 550 7.38 19.92 -28.46
C PHE A 550 7.87 18.84 -29.43
N ASP A 551 9.20 18.66 -29.51
CA ASP A 551 9.79 17.49 -30.17
C ASP A 551 9.65 16.28 -29.25
N TYR A 552 8.63 15.47 -29.51
CA TYR A 552 8.23 14.30 -28.74
C TYR A 552 8.60 13.04 -29.55
N PRO A 553 9.77 12.42 -29.31
CA PRO A 553 10.40 11.46 -30.21
C PRO A 553 9.78 10.05 -30.16
N PHE A 554 8.54 9.93 -29.68
CA PHE A 554 7.86 8.66 -29.45
C PHE A 554 6.92 8.33 -30.59
N LYS A 555 6.78 7.04 -30.90
CA LYS A 555 5.74 6.57 -31.80
C LYS A 555 4.38 6.87 -31.15
N PRO A 556 3.38 7.35 -31.90
CA PRO A 556 2.02 7.44 -31.40
C PRO A 556 1.62 6.13 -30.72
N ASN A 557 1.01 6.23 -29.54
CA ASN A 557 0.34 5.09 -28.95
C ASN A 557 -0.73 4.60 -29.93
N GLY A 558 -1.00 3.29 -29.96
CA GLY A 558 -1.93 2.69 -30.91
C GLY A 558 -3.34 3.28 -30.84
N ALA A 559 -4.15 3.08 -31.88
CA ALA A 559 -5.41 3.79 -32.06
C ALA A 559 -6.43 3.55 -30.93
N CYS A 560 -6.43 2.35 -30.33
CA CYS A 560 -7.24 2.06 -29.16
C CYS A 560 -6.64 2.68 -27.89
N VAL A 561 -5.33 2.53 -27.65
CA VAL A 561 -4.66 3.10 -26.47
C VAL A 561 -4.79 4.62 -26.43
N ALA A 562 -4.46 5.31 -27.53
CA ALA A 562 -4.62 6.75 -27.67
C ALA A 562 -6.10 7.18 -27.56
N GLY A 563 -7.04 6.36 -28.07
CA GLY A 563 -8.47 6.58 -27.87
C GLY A 563 -8.87 6.56 -26.39
N CYS A 564 -8.40 5.54 -25.65
CA CYS A 564 -8.64 5.38 -24.22
C CYS A 564 -8.06 6.52 -23.38
N THR A 565 -6.80 6.89 -23.60
CA THR A 565 -6.14 7.98 -22.85
C THR A 565 -6.74 9.33 -23.18
N ASN A 566 -7.08 9.62 -24.46
CA ASN A 566 -7.81 10.85 -24.82
C ASN A 566 -9.23 10.89 -24.24
N GLN A 567 -9.96 9.77 -24.21
CA GLN A 567 -11.32 9.73 -23.64
C GLN A 567 -11.30 10.02 -22.13
N VAL A 568 -10.43 9.34 -21.39
CA VAL A 568 -10.28 9.52 -19.94
C VAL A 568 -9.71 10.90 -19.61
N GLY A 569 -8.69 11.33 -20.36
CA GLY A 569 -8.07 12.64 -20.23
C GLY A 569 -9.08 13.77 -20.42
N LYS A 570 -9.87 13.75 -21.51
CA LYS A 570 -10.88 14.79 -21.78
C LYS A 570 -12.01 14.81 -20.74
N ALA A 571 -12.35 13.66 -20.15
CA ALA A 571 -13.30 13.59 -19.04
C ALA A 571 -12.77 14.17 -17.71
N MET A 572 -11.45 14.29 -17.54
CA MET A 572 -10.81 14.86 -16.35
C MET A 572 -10.27 16.29 -16.56
N PHE A 573 -10.02 16.65 -17.82
CA PHE A 573 -9.47 17.92 -18.27
C PHE A 573 -9.92 18.16 -19.72
N PRO A 574 -10.92 19.04 -19.98
CA PRO A 574 -11.52 19.17 -21.32
C PRO A 574 -10.55 19.51 -22.46
N ASN A 575 -9.42 20.15 -22.14
CA ASN A 575 -8.38 20.52 -23.09
C ASN A 575 -7.28 19.44 -23.24
N TYR A 576 -7.46 18.24 -22.68
CA TYR A 576 -6.50 17.14 -22.79
C TYR A 576 -6.21 16.79 -24.25
N SER A 577 -4.92 16.69 -24.57
CA SER A 577 -4.43 16.50 -25.93
C SER A 577 -3.07 15.81 -25.93
N GLU A 578 -2.95 14.77 -26.75
CA GLU A 578 -1.70 14.03 -26.96
C GLU A 578 -0.94 14.48 -28.23
N ASP A 579 -1.45 15.48 -28.94
CA ASP A 579 -0.69 16.19 -29.98
C ASP A 579 0.45 17.01 -29.33
N PRO A 580 1.74 16.74 -29.64
CA PRO A 580 2.88 17.50 -29.13
C PRO A 580 2.87 19.00 -29.50
N LYS A 581 2.05 19.39 -30.48
CA LYS A 581 1.85 20.79 -30.89
C LYS A 581 0.78 21.52 -30.08
N SER A 582 0.04 20.81 -29.23
CA SER A 582 -0.98 21.41 -28.38
C SER A 582 -0.34 22.22 -27.24
N PRO A 583 -0.81 23.44 -26.94
CA PRO A 583 -0.35 24.20 -25.77
C PRO A 583 -0.69 23.50 -24.45
N TYR A 584 -1.55 22.48 -24.47
CA TYR A 584 -1.93 21.67 -23.32
C TYR A 584 -1.19 20.33 -23.23
N PHE A 585 -0.21 20.06 -24.10
CA PHE A 585 0.46 18.75 -24.19
C PHE A 585 1.14 18.34 -22.87
N ILE A 586 2.06 19.16 -22.34
CA ILE A 586 2.74 18.92 -21.05
C ILE A 586 1.72 18.82 -19.90
N GLN A 587 0.67 19.65 -19.91
CA GLN A 587 -0.40 19.59 -18.91
C GLN A 587 -1.24 18.32 -19.01
N SER A 588 -1.33 17.70 -20.19
CA SER A 588 -1.99 16.41 -20.42
C SER A 588 -1.12 15.27 -19.90
N LEU A 589 0.18 15.28 -20.22
CA LEU A 589 1.16 14.29 -19.74
C LEU A 589 1.27 14.24 -18.20
N SER A 590 1.02 15.34 -17.49
CA SER A 590 1.01 15.34 -16.01
C SER A 590 -0.03 14.38 -15.40
N TYR A 591 -1.18 14.18 -16.07
CA TYR A 591 -2.19 13.20 -15.63
C TYR A 591 -1.69 11.75 -15.78
N THR A 592 -0.71 11.49 -16.66
CA THR A 592 -0.05 10.19 -16.80
C THR A 592 1.12 10.05 -15.82
N PHE A 593 1.92 11.10 -15.63
CA PHE A 593 3.28 10.97 -15.10
C PHE A 593 3.56 11.61 -13.73
N ASP A 594 2.77 12.58 -13.23
CA ASP A 594 3.02 13.18 -11.90
C ASP A 594 2.68 12.21 -10.75
N ARG A 595 3.63 11.34 -10.41
CA ARG A 595 3.51 10.30 -9.38
C ARG A 595 3.06 10.88 -8.04
N GLY A 596 2.06 10.24 -7.43
CA GLY A 596 1.49 10.65 -6.14
C GLY A 596 0.37 11.69 -6.22
N SER A 597 0.07 12.25 -7.41
CA SER A 597 -1.13 13.08 -7.56
C SER A 597 -2.40 12.20 -7.59
N PRO A 598 -3.49 12.57 -6.89
CA PRO A 598 -4.76 11.83 -6.96
C PRO A 598 -5.36 11.79 -8.37
N LYS A 599 -5.11 12.84 -9.17
CA LYS A 599 -5.50 12.89 -10.58
C LYS A 599 -4.79 11.82 -11.40
N THR A 600 -3.51 11.58 -11.11
CA THR A 600 -2.69 10.58 -11.81
C THR A 600 -3.12 9.17 -11.42
N SER A 601 -3.44 8.92 -10.15
CA SER A 601 -4.05 7.65 -9.73
C SER A 601 -5.42 7.40 -10.38
N GLU A 602 -6.29 8.41 -10.44
CA GLU A 602 -7.61 8.30 -11.08
C GLU A 602 -7.51 8.11 -12.59
N PHE A 603 -6.64 8.88 -13.27
CA PHE A 603 -6.37 8.76 -14.70
C PHE A 603 -5.82 7.37 -15.04
N MET A 604 -4.74 6.93 -14.39
CA MET A 604 -4.14 5.62 -14.66
C MET A 604 -5.10 4.46 -14.36
N THR A 605 -5.98 4.59 -13.36
CA THR A 605 -7.02 3.58 -13.09
C THR A 605 -8.06 3.52 -14.22
N LYS A 606 -8.62 4.67 -14.63
CA LYS A 606 -9.64 4.72 -15.70
C LYS A 606 -9.05 4.37 -17.06
N ALA A 607 -7.88 4.91 -17.39
CA ALA A 607 -7.17 4.61 -18.62
C ALA A 607 -6.76 3.13 -18.66
N GLY A 608 -6.21 2.58 -17.58
CA GLY A 608 -5.85 1.16 -17.50
C GLY A 608 -7.04 0.21 -17.74
N MET A 609 -8.20 0.48 -17.14
CA MET A 609 -9.43 -0.29 -17.40
C MET A 609 -9.90 -0.23 -18.86
N CYS A 610 -9.58 0.86 -19.58
CA CYS A 610 -9.87 0.98 -21.01
C CYS A 610 -8.79 0.27 -21.86
N MET A 611 -7.51 0.56 -21.61
CA MET A 611 -6.35 0.00 -22.31
C MET A 611 -6.30 -1.53 -22.22
N SER A 612 -6.78 -2.13 -21.12
CA SER A 612 -6.90 -3.60 -20.97
C SER A 612 -7.85 -4.28 -21.97
N ARG A 613 -8.57 -3.51 -22.81
CA ARG A 613 -9.41 -3.99 -23.91
C ARG A 613 -8.81 -3.75 -25.29
N CYS A 614 -7.65 -3.09 -25.37
CA CYS A 614 -6.98 -2.80 -26.63
C CYS A 614 -6.18 -3.99 -27.16
N PRO A 615 -5.83 -4.02 -28.45
CA PRO A 615 -4.95 -5.04 -29.02
C PRO A 615 -3.65 -5.18 -28.21
N GLN A 616 -3.17 -6.41 -28.05
CA GLN A 616 -2.06 -6.72 -27.13
C GLN A 616 -0.74 -6.06 -27.57
N ASP A 617 -0.54 -5.89 -28.87
CA ASP A 617 0.56 -5.17 -29.49
C ASP A 617 0.53 -3.66 -29.18
N GLU A 618 -0.65 -3.03 -29.13
CA GLU A 618 -0.76 -1.64 -28.65
C GLU A 618 -0.44 -1.51 -27.16
N GLN A 619 -0.90 -2.48 -26.34
CA GLN A 619 -0.60 -2.51 -24.91
C GLN A 619 0.91 -2.71 -24.63
N ILE A 620 1.57 -3.57 -25.42
CA ILE A 620 3.04 -3.75 -25.39
C ILE A 620 3.75 -2.46 -25.79
N LEU A 621 3.39 -1.86 -26.94
CA LEU A 621 4.00 -0.62 -27.43
C LEU A 621 3.87 0.55 -26.43
N TYR A 622 2.73 0.65 -25.72
CA TYR A 622 2.56 1.62 -24.64
C TYR A 622 3.51 1.32 -23.47
N THR A 623 3.58 0.06 -23.04
CA THR A 623 4.39 -0.38 -21.90
C THR A 623 5.90 -0.23 -22.16
N GLU A 624 6.37 -0.54 -23.37
CA GLU A 624 7.75 -0.37 -23.82
C GLU A 624 8.17 1.10 -23.86
N GLN A 625 7.29 1.99 -24.34
CA GLN A 625 7.60 3.42 -24.43
C GLN A 625 7.45 4.16 -23.09
N TYR A 626 6.61 3.68 -22.16
CA TYR A 626 6.27 4.37 -20.91
C TYR A 626 7.49 4.87 -20.09
N PRO A 627 8.57 4.09 -19.87
CA PRO A 627 9.73 4.57 -19.10
C PRO A 627 10.45 5.74 -19.78
N ALA A 628 10.53 5.72 -21.12
CA ALA A 628 11.20 6.76 -21.89
C ALA A 628 10.31 8.01 -22.06
N GLN A 629 9.00 7.84 -22.24
CA GLN A 629 8.03 8.94 -22.21
C GLN A 629 8.05 9.66 -20.86
N LEU A 630 8.12 8.92 -19.75
CA LEU A 630 8.28 9.46 -18.40
C LEU A 630 9.61 10.23 -18.25
N ALA A 631 10.73 9.69 -18.72
CA ALA A 631 12.02 10.37 -18.65
C ALA A 631 12.04 11.68 -19.48
N TRP A 632 11.43 11.68 -20.66
CA TRP A 632 11.25 12.88 -21.48
C TRP A 632 10.33 13.90 -20.79
N TYR A 633 9.25 13.46 -20.15
CA TYR A 633 8.35 14.32 -19.40
C TYR A 633 9.06 15.00 -18.21
N GLU A 634 9.81 14.24 -17.40
CA GLU A 634 10.58 14.80 -16.28
C GLU A 634 11.59 15.86 -16.76
N ALA A 635 12.22 15.65 -17.92
CA ALA A 635 13.14 16.64 -18.52
C ALA A 635 12.42 17.89 -19.07
N ASN A 636 11.17 17.79 -19.53
CA ASN A 636 10.46 18.86 -20.25
C ASN A 636 9.32 19.54 -19.47
N LYS A 637 8.88 19.00 -18.32
CA LYS A 637 7.71 19.53 -17.59
C LYS A 637 7.88 20.97 -17.07
N ASN A 638 9.13 21.39 -16.86
CA ASN A 638 9.46 22.77 -16.48
C ASN A 638 9.62 23.72 -17.69
N SER A 639 9.71 23.19 -18.91
CA SER A 639 9.86 23.97 -20.15
C SER A 639 8.53 24.57 -20.63
N GLY A 640 7.40 24.03 -20.16
CA GLY A 640 6.05 24.52 -20.48
C GLY A 640 5.70 25.82 -19.75
N GLY A 641 6.07 26.96 -20.34
CA GLY A 641 5.65 28.28 -19.86
C GLY A 641 4.12 28.40 -19.77
N ASN A 642 3.60 28.56 -18.56
CA ASN A 642 2.16 28.52 -18.28
C ASN A 642 1.42 29.69 -18.98
N PRO A 643 0.41 29.48 -19.84
CA PRO A 643 -0.17 30.52 -20.72
C PRO A 643 -0.93 31.70 -20.08
N GLY A 644 -0.74 31.98 -18.78
CA GLY A 644 -1.48 33.00 -18.02
C GLY A 644 -0.70 34.27 -17.63
N GLY A 645 0.53 34.47 -18.14
CA GLY A 645 1.36 35.63 -17.82
C GLY A 645 0.88 36.91 -18.52
N ASN A 646 0.26 37.83 -17.76
CA ASN A 646 -0.32 39.08 -18.29
C ASN A 646 0.78 40.15 -18.58
N PRO A 647 1.00 40.58 -19.85
CA PRO A 647 2.13 41.43 -20.21
C PRO A 647 1.83 42.94 -19.99
N GLY A 648 2.06 43.43 -18.77
CA GLY A 648 1.85 44.83 -18.39
C GLY A 648 3.14 45.61 -18.11
N GLY A 649 4.04 45.75 -19.09
CA GLY A 649 5.31 46.49 -18.96
C GLY A 649 5.38 47.71 -19.90
N ASN A 650 5.55 48.90 -19.34
CA ASN A 650 5.44 50.17 -20.08
C ASN A 650 6.80 50.61 -20.68
N PRO A 651 6.92 50.87 -22.00
CA PRO A 651 8.18 51.32 -22.60
C PRO A 651 8.34 52.84 -22.50
N GLY A 652 9.25 53.28 -21.63
CA GLY A 652 9.70 54.67 -21.54
C GLY A 652 11.07 54.72 -20.88
N GLY A 653 12.03 55.43 -21.48
CA GLY A 653 13.42 55.44 -21.02
C GLY A 653 14.10 56.78 -21.23
N ASN A 654 15.40 56.84 -20.95
CA ASN A 654 16.28 57.90 -21.44
C ASN A 654 17.75 57.47 -21.36
N PRO A 655 18.62 57.78 -22.35
CA PRO A 655 20.05 57.57 -22.25
C PRO A 655 20.73 58.80 -21.63
N GLY A 656 21.62 58.57 -20.67
CA GLY A 656 22.46 59.61 -20.07
C GLY A 656 23.38 59.00 -19.01
N GLY A 657 24.67 59.28 -19.07
CA GLY A 657 25.66 58.70 -18.16
C GLY A 657 26.65 59.73 -17.67
N ASN A 658 27.38 59.37 -16.61
CA ASN A 658 28.69 59.94 -16.30
C ASN A 658 29.47 58.95 -15.41
N PRO A 659 30.80 58.83 -15.54
CA PRO A 659 31.61 57.95 -14.70
C PRO A 659 32.09 58.67 -13.42
N GLY A 660 32.18 57.93 -12.33
CA GLY A 660 32.77 58.40 -11.07
C GLY A 660 32.65 57.32 -10.00
N GLY A 661 33.74 57.02 -9.31
CA GLY A 661 33.76 55.98 -8.28
C GLY A 661 34.63 56.36 -7.10
N ASN A 662 34.37 55.72 -5.96
CA ASN A 662 35.41 55.38 -4.98
C ASN A 662 34.91 54.22 -4.09
N PRO A 663 35.80 53.48 -3.40
CA PRO A 663 35.46 52.20 -2.78
C PRO A 663 35.03 52.30 -1.31
N GLY A 664 34.25 51.31 -0.88
CA GLY A 664 33.87 51.06 0.51
C GLY A 664 32.48 50.41 0.60
N GLY A 665 32.24 49.37 1.39
CA GLY A 665 33.19 48.62 2.21
C GLY A 665 32.51 47.88 3.37
N ASN A 666 31.92 46.70 3.11
CA ASN A 666 31.56 45.74 4.16
C ASN A 666 31.37 44.33 3.57
N PRO A 667 31.82 43.24 4.23
CA PRO A 667 31.58 41.88 3.75
C PRO A 667 30.13 41.44 4.01
N GLY A 668 29.52 40.73 3.06
CA GLY A 668 28.32 39.95 3.33
C GLY A 668 28.66 38.70 4.15
N GLY A 669 27.84 38.37 5.15
CA GLY A 669 27.99 37.16 5.93
C GLY A 669 27.57 35.93 5.14
N ASP A 670 28.54 35.18 4.61
CA ASP A 670 28.34 33.89 3.95
C ASP A 670 28.01 32.80 4.99
N PRO A 671 26.86 32.08 4.89
CA PRO A 671 26.51 30.96 5.77
C PRO A 671 27.37 29.72 5.46
N THR A 672 28.66 29.82 5.77
CA THR A 672 29.69 28.80 5.56
C THR A 672 29.49 27.59 6.47
N THR A 673 28.56 26.69 6.10
CA THR A 673 28.68 25.28 6.46
C THR A 673 29.82 24.66 5.65
N GLY A 674 31.06 25.05 5.95
CA GLY A 674 32.25 24.49 5.33
C GLY A 674 32.33 22.97 5.55
N PRO A 675 32.93 22.21 4.61
CA PRO A 675 33.10 20.78 4.79
C PRO A 675 33.89 20.51 6.08
N VAL A 676 33.33 19.65 6.94
CA VAL A 676 33.99 19.25 8.18
C VAL A 676 35.33 18.62 7.82
N THR A 677 36.43 19.29 8.20
CA THR A 677 37.77 18.79 7.90
C THR A 677 37.94 17.45 8.62
N PRO A 678 38.20 16.34 7.91
CA PRO A 678 38.30 15.04 8.54
C PRO A 678 39.50 15.02 9.51
N PRO A 679 39.51 14.14 10.52
CA PRO A 679 40.70 13.89 11.32
C PRO A 679 41.90 13.60 10.41
N ALA A 680 43.11 13.97 10.82
CA ALA A 680 44.31 13.93 9.96
C ALA A 680 44.78 12.53 9.48
N GLY A 681 44.01 11.46 9.76
CA GLY A 681 44.17 10.11 9.22
C GLY A 681 42.94 9.57 8.46
N GLY A 682 41.88 10.36 8.30
CA GLY A 682 40.55 9.91 7.86
C GLY A 682 39.66 9.43 9.01
N PHE A 683 38.56 8.76 8.66
CA PHE A 683 37.68 8.06 9.58
C PHE A 683 38.12 6.60 9.77
N ASP A 684 38.16 6.13 11.02
CA ASP A 684 38.34 4.71 11.33
C ASP A 684 37.05 3.94 11.01
N TYR A 685 36.98 3.41 9.79
CA TYR A 685 35.83 2.71 9.23
C TYR A 685 36.09 1.19 9.24
N PRO A 686 35.59 0.44 10.23
CA PRO A 686 36.02 -0.92 10.54
C PRO A 686 35.39 -1.99 9.64
N PHE A 687 35.12 -1.65 8.38
CA PHE A 687 34.38 -2.48 7.44
C PHE A 687 35.26 -2.88 6.26
N LEU A 688 35.06 -4.10 5.75
CA LEU A 688 35.69 -4.53 4.52
C LEU A 688 35.16 -3.67 3.37
N PRO A 689 36.02 -3.21 2.44
CA PRO A 689 35.59 -2.50 1.25
C PRO A 689 34.50 -3.26 0.50
N ASN A 690 33.54 -2.52 -0.06
CA ASN A 690 32.55 -3.08 -0.98
C ASN A 690 33.28 -3.74 -2.17
N GLY A 691 32.71 -4.82 -2.69
CA GLY A 691 33.21 -5.47 -3.91
C GLY A 691 33.21 -4.50 -5.10
N ALA A 692 34.02 -4.76 -6.12
CA ALA A 692 34.31 -3.79 -7.18
C ALA A 692 33.07 -3.36 -7.99
N CYS A 693 32.09 -4.27 -8.17
CA CYS A 693 30.83 -3.92 -8.81
C CYS A 693 29.94 -3.10 -7.87
N VAL A 694 29.79 -3.50 -6.60
CA VAL A 694 28.97 -2.77 -5.62
C VAL A 694 29.53 -1.36 -5.36
N ALA A 695 30.84 -1.22 -5.18
CA ALA A 695 31.52 0.07 -5.07
C ALA A 695 31.38 0.90 -6.35
N GLY A 696 31.42 0.28 -7.54
CA GLY A 696 31.13 0.97 -8.80
C GLY A 696 29.72 1.57 -8.83
N CYS A 697 28.71 0.75 -8.55
CA CYS A 697 27.30 1.13 -8.55
C CYS A 697 26.95 2.25 -7.56
N THR A 698 27.51 2.18 -6.35
CA THR A 698 27.29 3.19 -5.30
C THR A 698 28.04 4.50 -5.60
N ASN A 699 29.27 4.44 -6.14
CA ASN A 699 29.98 5.62 -6.61
C ASN A 699 29.31 6.29 -7.82
N GLU A 700 28.80 5.52 -8.80
CA GLU A 700 28.06 6.06 -9.94
C GLU A 700 26.77 6.77 -9.49
N ALA A 701 25.95 6.07 -8.69
CA ALA A 701 24.73 6.63 -8.13
C ALA A 701 25.02 7.90 -7.31
N GLY A 702 25.98 7.82 -6.38
CA GLY A 702 26.39 8.92 -5.51
C GLY A 702 26.85 10.15 -6.29
N LYS A 703 27.75 9.98 -7.27
CA LYS A 703 28.27 11.07 -8.10
C LYS A 703 27.19 11.73 -8.96
N ALA A 704 26.14 10.99 -9.33
CA ALA A 704 24.98 11.53 -10.04
C ALA A 704 24.05 12.42 -9.17
N MET A 705 24.25 12.52 -7.85
CA MET A 705 23.57 13.49 -6.97
C MET A 705 24.53 14.46 -6.26
N PHE A 706 25.82 14.13 -6.20
CA PHE A 706 26.85 14.87 -5.48
C PHE A 706 28.22 14.55 -6.11
N PRO A 707 28.78 15.41 -6.97
CA PRO A 707 29.99 15.11 -7.75
C PRO A 707 31.20 14.66 -6.91
N GLU A 708 31.28 15.15 -5.68
CA GLU A 708 32.34 14.88 -4.71
C GLU A 708 32.11 13.59 -3.88
N TYR A 709 31.06 12.81 -4.17
CA TYR A 709 30.79 11.53 -3.53
C TYR A 709 32.01 10.59 -3.61
N SER A 710 32.35 10.02 -2.46
CA SER A 710 33.47 9.09 -2.30
C SER A 710 33.23 8.15 -1.12
N GLU A 711 33.55 6.87 -1.31
CA GLU A 711 33.55 5.83 -0.27
C GLU A 711 34.93 5.63 0.38
N ASP A 712 35.93 6.45 0.05
CA ASP A 712 37.21 6.44 0.76
C ASP A 712 37.03 7.07 2.16
N PRO A 713 37.29 6.34 3.26
CA PRO A 713 37.22 6.88 4.62
C PRO A 713 38.13 8.09 4.88
N LYS A 714 39.11 8.36 4.01
CA LYS A 714 40.00 9.53 4.07
C LYS A 714 39.44 10.75 3.33
N SER A 715 38.38 10.60 2.54
CA SER A 715 37.73 11.71 1.86
C SER A 715 37.07 12.67 2.87
N PRO A 716 37.23 14.00 2.72
CA PRO A 716 36.47 14.97 3.52
C PRO A 716 34.96 14.84 3.32
N TYR A 717 34.53 14.20 2.22
CA TYR A 717 33.14 13.99 1.87
C TYR A 717 32.58 12.65 2.36
N PHE A 718 33.37 11.77 2.98
CA PHE A 718 32.95 10.41 3.36
C PHE A 718 31.66 10.35 4.18
N MET A 719 31.59 11.12 5.29
CA MET A 719 30.38 11.18 6.12
C MET A 719 29.18 11.83 5.41
N GLN A 720 29.41 12.64 4.38
CA GLN A 720 28.36 13.19 3.52
C GLN A 720 27.89 12.14 2.51
N SER A 721 28.78 11.35 1.90
CA SER A 721 28.45 10.20 1.06
C SER A 721 27.54 9.21 1.80
N LEU A 722 27.93 8.81 3.02
CA LEU A 722 27.16 7.86 3.83
C LEU A 722 25.77 8.36 4.23
N SER A 723 25.52 9.68 4.23
CA SER A 723 24.17 10.22 4.50
C SER A 723 23.14 9.77 3.45
N TYR A 724 23.54 9.71 2.18
CA TYR A 724 22.71 9.22 1.07
C TYR A 724 22.38 7.72 1.20
N SER A 725 23.18 6.95 1.94
CA SER A 725 22.92 5.54 2.24
C SER A 725 22.07 5.32 3.50
N PHE A 726 22.24 6.14 4.53
CA PHE A 726 21.74 5.80 5.88
C PHE A 726 20.65 6.74 6.45
N GLU A 727 20.50 7.97 5.96
CA GLU A 727 19.48 8.92 6.44
C GLU A 727 18.10 8.65 5.82
N SER A 728 17.43 7.62 6.33
CA SER A 728 16.08 7.24 5.91
C SER A 728 15.07 8.39 5.98
N GLY A 729 14.37 8.65 4.88
CA GLY A 729 13.29 9.63 4.78
C GLY A 729 13.57 10.84 3.90
N SER A 730 14.83 11.06 3.47
CA SER A 730 15.11 12.09 2.47
C SER A 730 14.82 11.60 1.04
N PRO A 731 14.31 12.45 0.12
CA PRO A 731 14.15 12.08 -1.29
C PRO A 731 15.47 11.66 -1.95
N LYS A 732 16.59 12.30 -1.57
CA LYS A 732 17.95 11.98 -2.03
C LYS A 732 18.37 10.56 -1.63
N THR A 733 18.00 10.10 -0.43
CA THR A 733 18.28 8.74 0.05
C THR A 733 17.47 7.72 -0.74
N GLN A 734 16.21 8.03 -1.06
CA GLN A 734 15.37 7.16 -1.90
C GLN A 734 15.90 7.10 -3.34
N GLU A 735 16.33 8.22 -3.90
CA GLU A 735 16.94 8.30 -5.23
C GLU A 735 18.25 7.52 -5.31
N PHE A 736 19.15 7.71 -4.32
CA PHE A 736 20.39 6.94 -4.18
C PHE A 736 20.13 5.44 -4.14
N MET A 737 19.24 5.00 -3.27
CA MET A 737 18.93 3.58 -3.12
C MET A 737 18.26 2.97 -4.35
N THR A 738 17.49 3.77 -5.10
CA THR A 738 16.91 3.34 -6.37
C THR A 738 17.99 3.19 -7.44
N LYS A 739 18.83 4.21 -7.64
CA LYS A 739 19.93 4.20 -8.64
C LYS A 739 20.96 3.12 -8.33
N ALA A 740 21.49 3.09 -7.10
CA ALA A 740 22.45 2.10 -6.66
C ALA A 740 21.85 0.68 -6.71
N GLY A 741 20.62 0.50 -6.24
CA GLY A 741 19.93 -0.80 -6.25
C GLY A 741 19.75 -1.41 -7.64
N MET A 742 19.33 -0.60 -8.64
CA MET A 742 19.18 -1.05 -10.03
C MET A 742 20.52 -1.47 -10.68
N CYS A 743 21.63 -0.87 -10.25
CA CYS A 743 22.97 -1.28 -10.68
C CYS A 743 23.45 -2.52 -9.90
N MET A 744 23.33 -2.52 -8.57
CA MET A 744 23.77 -3.61 -7.69
C MET A 744 23.08 -4.95 -8.02
N GLY A 745 21.85 -4.93 -8.53
CA GLY A 745 21.16 -6.14 -9.03
C GLY A 745 21.87 -6.88 -10.17
N LYS A 746 22.96 -6.34 -10.74
CA LYS A 746 23.83 -6.99 -11.74
C LYS A 746 25.17 -7.48 -11.17
N CYS A 747 25.45 -7.25 -9.89
CA CYS A 747 26.74 -7.59 -9.27
C CYS A 747 26.84 -9.07 -8.89
N PRO A 748 28.06 -9.61 -8.71
CA PRO A 748 28.25 -10.98 -8.23
C PRO A 748 27.62 -11.16 -6.85
N LEU A 749 26.97 -12.31 -6.62
CA LEU A 749 26.21 -12.58 -5.40
C LEU A 749 27.06 -12.41 -4.13
N ALA A 750 28.33 -12.81 -4.15
CA ALA A 750 29.25 -12.64 -3.02
C ALA A 750 29.51 -11.17 -2.64
N GLU A 751 29.46 -10.23 -3.60
CA GLU A 751 29.57 -8.80 -3.31
C GLU A 751 28.28 -8.24 -2.70
N LEU A 752 27.12 -8.68 -3.23
CA LEU A 752 25.80 -8.37 -2.70
C LEU A 752 25.61 -8.87 -1.27
N GLU A 753 26.07 -10.10 -0.98
CA GLU A 753 26.06 -10.69 0.36
C GLU A 753 26.99 -9.92 1.31
N LEU A 754 28.22 -9.59 0.88
CA LEU A 754 29.16 -8.79 1.69
C LEU A 754 28.58 -7.40 2.02
N TYR A 755 27.96 -6.72 1.05
CA TYR A 755 27.28 -5.45 1.26
C TYR A 755 26.10 -5.61 2.24
N THR A 756 25.21 -6.56 1.98
CA THR A 756 23.99 -6.79 2.77
C THR A 756 24.29 -7.16 4.22
N ASN A 757 25.33 -7.98 4.45
CA ASN A 757 25.74 -8.39 5.78
C ASN A 757 26.42 -7.26 6.58
N GLN A 758 27.14 -6.35 5.91
CA GLN A 758 27.77 -5.20 6.57
C GLN A 758 26.81 -4.02 6.79
N PHE A 759 25.79 -3.85 5.93
CA PHE A 759 24.91 -2.67 5.91
C PHE A 759 24.31 -2.28 7.28
N PRO A 760 23.81 -3.19 8.14
CA PRO A 760 23.26 -2.82 9.45
C PRO A 760 24.33 -2.22 10.39
N ALA A 761 25.53 -2.80 10.41
CA ALA A 761 26.63 -2.36 11.25
C ALA A 761 27.28 -1.07 10.72
N GLN A 762 27.39 -0.91 9.40
CA GLN A 762 27.80 0.35 8.77
C GLN A 762 26.83 1.49 9.13
N LYS A 763 25.51 1.23 9.13
CA LYS A 763 24.50 2.19 9.56
C LYS A 763 24.61 2.55 11.04
N GLU A 764 24.86 1.57 11.92
CA GLU A 764 25.06 1.82 13.36
C GLU A 764 26.32 2.67 13.62
N TRP A 765 27.45 2.29 13.02
CA TRP A 765 28.70 3.06 13.06
C TRP A 765 28.49 4.49 12.57
N TYR A 766 27.80 4.67 11.44
CA TYR A 766 27.53 5.98 10.87
C TYR A 766 26.73 6.88 11.83
N LEU A 767 25.66 6.35 12.44
CA LEU A 767 24.83 7.10 13.39
C LEU A 767 25.63 7.50 14.65
N LYS A 768 26.47 6.59 15.16
CA LYS A 768 27.35 6.83 16.32
C LYS A 768 28.43 7.89 16.02
N THR A 769 29.07 7.80 14.85
CA THR A 769 30.06 8.79 14.39
C THR A 769 29.41 10.16 14.15
N LYS A 770 28.23 10.21 13.51
CA LYS A 770 27.46 11.46 13.31
C LYS A 770 27.10 12.14 14.63
N ALA A 771 26.62 11.39 15.63
CA ALA A 771 26.32 11.92 16.96
C ALA A 771 27.56 12.49 17.67
N THR A 772 28.71 11.81 17.53
CA THR A 772 29.98 12.25 18.10
C THR A 772 30.47 13.56 17.48
N LEU A 773 30.39 13.68 16.14
CA LEU A 773 30.75 14.91 15.42
C LEU A 773 29.85 16.09 15.80
N GLY A 774 28.53 15.86 15.93
CA GLY A 774 27.57 16.91 16.33
C GLY A 774 27.87 17.53 17.70
N ASN A 775 28.25 16.70 18.68
CA ASN A 775 28.53 17.16 20.04
C ASN A 775 29.81 18.02 20.13
N ASN A 776 30.83 17.76 19.30
CA ASN A 776 32.09 18.52 19.32
C ASN A 776 31.98 19.93 18.71
N SER A 777 30.85 20.27 18.06
CA SER A 777 30.66 21.56 17.39
C SER A 777 30.37 22.75 18.32
N THR A 778 30.43 22.58 19.65
CA THR A 778 29.86 23.55 20.63
C THR A 778 30.86 24.11 21.66
N THR A 779 32.15 23.78 21.59
CA THR A 779 33.16 24.26 22.55
C THR A 779 34.31 25.00 21.86
N GLY A 780 34.14 26.31 21.69
CA GLY A 780 35.07 27.20 20.96
C GLY A 780 35.40 28.51 21.68
N ASN A 781 35.53 28.53 23.01
CA ASN A 781 36.10 29.65 23.75
C ASN A 781 36.70 29.17 25.10
N PRO A 782 37.91 29.59 25.54
CA PRO A 782 38.58 29.01 26.70
C PRO A 782 38.44 29.80 28.02
N SER A 783 38.87 29.16 29.13
CA SER A 783 39.06 29.68 30.49
C SER A 783 37.86 29.64 31.46
N GLY A 784 38.08 29.07 32.65
CA GLY A 784 37.11 29.01 33.77
C GLY A 784 37.03 27.63 34.45
N THR A 785 37.53 27.51 35.68
CA THR A 785 37.60 26.25 36.47
C THR A 785 37.15 26.52 37.93
N PRO A 786 36.82 25.50 38.77
CA PRO A 786 35.54 24.79 38.73
C PRO A 786 34.77 24.79 40.08
N THR A 787 33.49 24.38 40.05
CA THR A 787 32.75 23.69 41.15
C THR A 787 31.33 23.35 40.62
N GLY A 788 30.63 22.28 41.01
CA GLY A 788 31.00 21.15 41.88
C GLY A 788 29.76 20.43 42.45
N ILE A 789 29.05 19.62 41.63
CA ILE A 789 27.80 18.93 42.02
C ILE A 789 27.82 17.43 41.67
N LYS A 790 27.14 16.62 42.49
CA LYS A 790 27.12 15.14 42.52
C LYS A 790 26.04 14.55 41.58
N PRO A 791 26.28 13.39 40.93
CA PRO A 791 25.36 12.83 39.93
C PRO A 791 24.11 12.14 40.52
N THR A 792 23.07 12.01 39.68
CA THR A 792 21.81 11.27 39.89
C THR A 792 21.46 10.62 38.52
N PRO A 793 20.89 9.41 38.44
CA PRO A 793 21.18 8.49 37.32
C PRO A 793 20.50 8.83 35.98
N SER A 794 21.15 8.38 34.90
CA SER A 794 20.71 8.45 33.51
C SER A 794 19.56 7.51 33.19
N ILE A 795 18.60 7.99 32.38
CA ILE A 795 17.56 7.16 31.75
C ILE A 795 18.16 6.49 30.50
N ASP A 796 17.94 5.18 30.34
CA ASP A 796 18.36 4.40 29.18
C ASP A 796 17.47 4.69 27.96
N LEU A 797 18.08 4.85 26.78
CA LEU A 797 17.44 5.19 25.50
C LEU A 797 17.77 4.20 24.37
N THR A 798 18.24 2.99 24.68
CA THR A 798 18.58 1.94 23.71
C THR A 798 17.42 1.44 22.83
N GLY A 799 16.16 1.68 23.21
CA GLY A 799 14.99 1.05 22.57
C GLY A 799 14.59 1.54 21.16
N ALA A 800 15.15 2.64 20.65
CA ALA A 800 14.59 3.33 19.47
C ALA A 800 15.15 2.92 18.09
N ALA A 801 16.35 2.32 18.03
CA ALA A 801 17.08 2.17 16.75
C ALA A 801 16.61 1.02 15.85
N SER A 802 16.03 -0.04 16.42
CA SER A 802 15.84 -1.34 15.72
C SER A 802 14.74 -1.32 14.64
N GLN A 803 13.61 -0.67 14.89
CA GLN A 803 12.40 -0.83 14.06
C GLN A 803 12.51 -0.23 12.64
N VAL A 804 13.44 0.70 12.41
CA VAL A 804 13.60 1.39 11.11
C VAL A 804 14.33 0.53 10.07
N SER A 805 15.00 -0.56 10.48
CA SER A 805 15.77 -1.41 9.55
C SER A 805 14.90 -2.35 8.71
N GLN A 806 13.84 -2.92 9.29
CA GLN A 806 13.14 -4.07 8.69
C GLN A 806 12.22 -3.71 7.52
N GLY A 807 11.52 -2.58 7.57
CA GLY A 807 10.66 -2.12 6.47
C GLY A 807 11.43 -1.84 5.17
N PHE A 808 12.73 -1.53 5.28
CA PHE A 808 13.58 -1.15 4.15
C PHE A 808 14.09 -2.36 3.35
N MET A 809 14.51 -3.44 4.04
CA MET A 809 14.93 -4.69 3.39
C MET A 809 13.80 -5.37 2.60
N ILE A 810 12.55 -5.22 3.06
CA ILE A 810 11.37 -5.72 2.35
C ILE A 810 11.22 -5.01 0.99
N THR A 811 11.46 -3.70 0.91
CA THR A 811 11.41 -2.97 -0.36
C THR A 811 12.50 -3.44 -1.33
N ILE A 812 13.74 -3.63 -0.86
CA ILE A 812 14.85 -4.14 -1.70
C ILE A 812 14.53 -5.54 -2.25
N MET A 813 14.08 -6.46 -1.40
CA MET A 813 13.65 -7.80 -1.83
C MET A 813 12.47 -7.74 -2.82
N THR A 814 11.49 -6.86 -2.60
CA THR A 814 10.34 -6.70 -3.51
C THR A 814 10.77 -6.19 -4.88
N VAL A 815 11.71 -5.24 -4.94
CA VAL A 815 12.26 -4.72 -6.20
C VAL A 815 13.08 -5.79 -6.92
N LEU A 816 13.95 -6.54 -6.21
CA LEU A 816 14.74 -7.62 -6.81
C LEU A 816 13.85 -8.74 -7.35
N CYS A 817 12.79 -9.14 -6.64
CA CYS A 817 11.80 -10.10 -7.15
C CYS A 817 11.05 -9.56 -8.38
N ALA A 818 10.69 -8.28 -8.40
CA ALA A 818 10.04 -7.66 -9.55
C ALA A 818 10.97 -7.57 -10.78
N SER A 819 12.26 -7.30 -10.58
CA SER A 819 13.26 -7.31 -11.66
C SER A 819 13.53 -8.72 -12.19
N ALA A 820 13.57 -9.75 -11.33
CA ALA A 820 13.69 -11.14 -11.75
C ALA A 820 12.45 -11.61 -12.56
N LEU A 821 11.25 -11.18 -12.16
CA LEU A 821 9.99 -11.44 -12.89
C LEU A 821 9.83 -10.63 -14.20
N ALA A 822 10.79 -9.76 -14.54
CA ALA A 822 10.85 -9.02 -15.80
C ALA A 822 11.99 -9.50 -16.72
N PHE A 823 12.70 -10.56 -16.32
CA PHE A 823 13.79 -11.21 -17.08
C PHE A 823 13.46 -12.68 -17.45
N ILE A 824 12.21 -13.09 -17.23
CA ILE A 824 11.60 -14.41 -17.51
C ILE A 824 10.34 -14.16 -18.32
#